data_AF-A0A9P2ZPY7-F1
#
_entry.id   AF-A0A9P2ZPY7-F1
#
_cell.length_a   1.000
_cell.length_b   1.000
_cell.length_c   1.000
_cell.angle_alpha   90.00
_cell.angle_beta   90.00
_cell.angle_gamma   90.00
#
_symmetry.space_group_name_H-M   'P 1'
#
loop_
_entity.id
_entity.type
_entity.pdbx_description
1 polymer ?
#
loop_
_entity_poly.entity_id
_entity_poly.type
_entity_poly.pdbx_seq_one_letter_code
_entity_poly.pdbx_strand_id
1 'polypeptide(L)'
;MTTTAITDILSSPAKTKASAPPRTLSDFPRNVLGEIAYHLVVDDQGVGQHPSSLLPLLLTCRTIHDAISFDDHPALYNRLFRATFDHAALTRRYLWMKAHMANTAARGQKTFDLFADPRAWATDYKTRWEQSWRMRQVVKHAKIEVPGICDKEQLTADLWNVWFLLTENDGKNINFLAEQCHFQAWIVVYYKEDMLKDSLVPGYPQESGHKALGIWCALLSGTDLSAEQTPAEVDEKIFIMRPYVFACAKYDVTYAPWHHRRLPLCDPTCKEHEPDVTMRSKAMPYKRFGYTWRRAPPHFVLGAYLVFLRLLERHSGRMGFKPGSSTFTRAPADAGRPGLYSTTRIMPSIYHDREWQRNSVCQDPHTSPGLTALAFRGELEGYWRGKFLFYDFDMYRQILAGHIRGVYTGTFAEQAIEMDIKETVVRVRKEDLGGKGSMLCAGFDDEDDGEAEIKRVREGYGNEVIRDLEQAADEEGWTKEILLSGKARTSWGWATVRGRVRSWDGLVTLAIAYSRHVMGRWLWRGYLHTGGNFIGRWRDTFTSEHLRGYEGAFGMVRAGDIFYPAHFPTRLEDSLGVDVSGAPATGPLGPLAATAAQGAPAMPSSALLSRSPAGPGGGTSSSARLDVDVDVGAGPGVGVGTATSIPVPVPVATADVIPSEGPGEGATALAPAPPREREVESESEGDEQRRAKRARVDTAGNEE
;
A
#
# COMPACT_ATOMS: atom_id res chain seq x y z
N MET A 1 -44.49 -46.50 99.18
CA MET A 1 -45.63 -46.96 98.35
C MET A 1 -45.84 -45.96 97.23
N THR A 2 -46.45 -46.38 96.11
CA THR A 2 -47.25 -45.59 95.14
C THR A 2 -46.83 -44.14 94.85
N THR A 3 -46.31 -43.84 93.65
CA THR A 3 -47.09 -43.56 92.41
C THR A 3 -47.82 -42.22 92.42
N THR A 4 -47.41 -41.31 91.53
CA THR A 4 -48.21 -40.73 90.41
C THR A 4 -47.24 -39.92 89.51
N ALA A 5 -47.58 -39.73 88.23
CA ALA A 5 -46.76 -39.05 87.23
C ALA A 5 -47.63 -38.19 86.29
N ILE A 6 -46.99 -37.64 85.24
CA ILE A 6 -47.57 -37.07 83.99
C ILE A 6 -47.77 -35.53 83.95
N THR A 7 -46.81 -34.91 83.24
CA THR A 7 -46.86 -33.67 82.42
C THR A 7 -47.27 -32.32 83.01
N ASP A 8 -46.28 -31.44 83.16
CA ASP A 8 -46.41 -30.03 82.78
C ASP A 8 -46.59 -29.89 81.27
N ILE A 9 -47.47 -28.98 80.83
CA ILE A 9 -47.66 -28.63 79.42
C ILE A 9 -46.77 -27.43 79.07
N LEU A 10 -45.53 -27.70 78.65
CA LEU A 10 -44.67 -26.67 78.04
C LEU A 10 -45.24 -26.26 76.68
N SER A 11 -45.86 -25.08 76.61
CA SER A 11 -46.32 -24.50 75.35
C SER A 11 -45.14 -24.26 74.40
N SER A 12 -45.14 -24.91 73.25
CA SER A 12 -44.08 -24.74 72.25
C SER A 12 -44.04 -23.28 71.76
N PRO A 13 -42.89 -22.59 71.80
CA PRO A 13 -42.79 -21.22 71.32
C PRO A 13 -43.07 -21.18 69.81
N ALA A 14 -43.91 -20.23 69.39
CA ALA A 14 -44.32 -20.09 68.00
C ALA A 14 -43.09 -19.92 67.08
N LYS A 15 -42.95 -20.80 66.07
CA LYS A 15 -41.87 -20.71 65.08
C LYS A 15 -42.01 -19.41 64.28
N THR A 16 -41.24 -18.39 64.66
CA THR A 16 -41.00 -17.21 63.82
C THR A 16 -40.52 -17.66 62.45
N LYS A 17 -41.25 -17.27 61.40
CA LYS A 17 -40.79 -17.46 60.02
C LYS A 17 -39.46 -16.73 59.86
N ALA A 18 -38.37 -17.45 59.61
CA ALA A 18 -37.10 -16.84 59.28
C ALA A 18 -37.29 -15.94 58.06
N SER A 19 -36.87 -14.68 58.17
CA SER A 19 -36.80 -13.78 57.02
C SER A 19 -35.87 -14.39 55.97
N ALA A 20 -36.29 -14.38 54.70
CA ALA A 20 -35.40 -14.75 53.61
C ALA A 20 -34.11 -13.90 53.68
N PRO A 21 -32.93 -14.47 53.35
CA PRO A 21 -31.68 -13.72 53.40
C PRO A 21 -31.76 -12.48 52.48
N PRO A 22 -31.11 -11.37 52.86
CA PRO A 22 -31.12 -10.16 52.04
C PRO A 22 -30.49 -10.46 50.68
N ARG A 23 -31.21 -10.13 49.60
CA ARG A 23 -30.73 -10.35 48.23
C ARG A 23 -29.46 -9.54 47.98
N THR A 24 -28.42 -10.23 47.57
CA THR A 24 -27.10 -9.70 47.21
C THR A 24 -27.01 -9.42 45.71
N LEU A 25 -25.96 -8.71 45.29
CA LEU A 25 -25.68 -8.50 43.86
C LEU A 25 -25.46 -9.85 43.12
N SER A 26 -24.89 -10.85 43.80
CA SER A 26 -24.68 -12.20 43.27
C SER A 26 -25.95 -13.03 43.07
N ASP A 27 -27.10 -12.61 43.61
CA ASP A 27 -28.39 -13.30 43.43
C ASP A 27 -29.12 -12.86 42.15
N PHE A 28 -28.58 -11.92 41.38
CA PHE A 28 -29.16 -11.52 40.10
C PHE A 28 -28.89 -12.56 38.99
N PRO A 29 -29.87 -12.82 38.10
CA PRO A 29 -29.66 -13.68 36.93
C PRO A 29 -28.48 -13.24 36.07
N ARG A 30 -27.80 -14.22 35.44
CA ARG A 30 -26.57 -14.01 34.65
C ARG A 30 -26.68 -12.93 33.57
N ASN A 31 -27.83 -12.84 32.90
CA ASN A 31 -28.10 -11.80 31.91
C ASN A 31 -28.17 -10.40 32.55
N VAL A 32 -28.78 -10.26 33.73
CA VAL A 32 -28.85 -8.99 34.47
C VAL A 32 -27.47 -8.55 34.95
N LEU A 33 -26.64 -9.47 35.43
CA LEU A 33 -25.22 -9.20 35.71
C LEU A 33 -24.45 -8.78 34.45
N GLY A 34 -24.78 -9.37 33.29
CA GLY A 34 -24.29 -8.95 31.98
C GLY A 34 -24.72 -7.53 31.58
N GLU A 35 -25.98 -7.12 31.83
CA GLU A 35 -26.43 -5.74 31.58
C GLU A 35 -25.71 -4.74 32.50
N ILE A 36 -25.54 -5.07 33.79
CA ILE A 36 -24.78 -4.22 34.73
C ILE A 36 -23.33 -4.08 34.24
N ALA A 37 -22.68 -5.17 33.85
CA ALA A 37 -21.34 -5.14 33.28
C ALA A 37 -21.25 -4.33 31.97
N TYR A 38 -22.27 -4.42 31.11
CA TYR A 38 -22.36 -3.61 29.89
C TYR A 38 -22.43 -2.11 30.21
N HIS A 39 -23.32 -1.69 31.11
CA HIS A 39 -23.49 -0.29 31.51
C HIS A 39 -22.40 0.27 32.44
N LEU A 40 -21.46 -0.56 32.92
CA LEU A 40 -20.21 -0.08 33.54
C LEU A 40 -19.16 0.36 32.50
N VAL A 41 -19.30 -0.05 31.25
CA VAL A 41 -18.34 0.22 30.16
C VAL A 41 -18.95 1.10 29.07
N VAL A 42 -20.26 1.00 28.83
CA VAL A 42 -20.98 1.76 27.80
C VAL A 42 -21.76 2.90 28.44
N ASP A 43 -21.49 4.12 27.98
CA ASP A 43 -22.14 5.33 28.47
C ASP A 43 -23.57 5.54 27.93
N ASP A 44 -24.23 6.58 28.42
CA ASP A 44 -25.61 6.96 28.03
C ASP A 44 -25.76 7.32 26.54
N GLN A 45 -24.65 7.50 25.80
CA GLN A 45 -24.65 7.74 24.35
C GLN A 45 -24.43 6.45 23.54
N GLY A 46 -24.26 5.30 24.20
CA GLY A 46 -23.99 4.01 23.55
C GLY A 46 -22.54 3.85 23.06
N VAL A 47 -21.60 4.62 23.61
CA VAL A 47 -20.18 4.54 23.28
C VAL A 47 -19.45 3.68 24.33
N GLY A 48 -18.71 2.68 23.85
CA GLY A 48 -17.99 1.73 24.72
C GLY A 48 -16.61 2.25 25.14
N GLN A 49 -16.49 2.63 26.40
CA GLN A 49 -15.29 3.15 27.07
C GLN A 49 -14.27 2.04 27.39
N HIS A 50 -13.19 2.40 28.12
CA HIS A 50 -12.13 1.46 28.49
C HIS A 50 -12.63 0.36 29.47
N PRO A 51 -12.40 -0.94 29.22
CA PRO A 51 -12.99 -2.05 29.99
C PRO A 51 -12.49 -2.22 31.43
N SER A 52 -11.60 -1.34 31.91
CA SER A 52 -11.12 -1.36 33.31
C SER A 52 -12.24 -1.21 34.34
N SER A 53 -13.37 -0.59 33.97
CA SER A 53 -14.56 -0.47 34.84
C SER A 53 -15.19 -1.83 35.19
N LEU A 54 -14.89 -2.89 34.43
CA LEU A 54 -15.28 -4.26 34.79
C LEU A 54 -14.46 -4.84 35.94
N LEU A 55 -13.22 -4.38 36.15
CA LEU A 55 -12.29 -5.01 37.08
C LEU A 55 -12.79 -4.98 38.54
N PRO A 56 -13.35 -3.87 39.08
CA PRO A 56 -13.95 -3.88 40.41
C PRO A 56 -15.10 -4.89 40.54
N LEU A 57 -15.95 -5.02 39.51
CA LEU A 57 -17.08 -5.96 39.52
C LEU A 57 -16.63 -7.42 39.43
N LEU A 58 -15.69 -7.73 38.54
CA LEU A 58 -15.06 -9.06 38.40
C LEU A 58 -14.38 -9.55 39.68
N LEU A 59 -13.88 -8.63 40.51
CA LEU A 59 -13.21 -8.93 41.78
C LEU A 59 -14.15 -9.01 43.00
N THR A 60 -15.47 -8.83 42.84
CA THR A 60 -16.43 -8.88 43.98
C THR A 60 -16.61 -10.29 44.56
N CYS A 61 -16.96 -11.28 43.75
CA CYS A 61 -17.08 -12.68 44.15
C CYS A 61 -17.02 -13.62 42.95
N ARG A 62 -16.75 -14.92 43.18
CA ARG A 62 -16.66 -15.95 42.13
C ARG A 62 -17.94 -16.04 41.30
N THR A 63 -19.11 -16.00 41.93
CA THR A 63 -20.41 -16.06 41.23
C THR A 63 -20.58 -14.92 40.22
N ILE A 64 -20.12 -13.70 40.55
CA ILE A 64 -20.18 -12.56 39.64
C ILE A 64 -19.08 -12.67 38.57
N HIS A 65 -17.86 -13.07 38.94
CA HIS A 65 -16.79 -13.37 37.99
C HIS A 65 -17.25 -14.35 36.91
N ASP A 66 -17.68 -15.55 37.31
CA ASP A 66 -18.11 -16.63 36.41
C ASP A 66 -19.39 -16.23 35.64
N ALA A 67 -20.21 -15.32 36.19
CA ALA A 67 -21.36 -14.76 35.49
C ALA A 67 -20.97 -13.83 34.32
N ILE A 68 -19.86 -13.09 34.38
CA ILE A 68 -19.49 -12.05 33.40
C ILE A 68 -18.10 -12.21 32.76
N SER A 69 -17.40 -13.30 33.04
CA SER A 69 -16.03 -13.57 32.55
C SER A 69 -15.93 -13.56 31.03
N PHE A 70 -14.71 -13.37 30.52
CA PHE A 70 -14.42 -13.39 29.08
C PHE A 70 -14.79 -14.72 28.42
N ASP A 71 -14.32 -15.83 28.98
CA ASP A 71 -14.44 -17.16 28.40
C ASP A 71 -15.85 -17.75 28.55
N ASP A 72 -16.54 -17.39 29.63
CA ASP A 72 -17.86 -17.92 29.97
C ASP A 72 -19.01 -17.04 29.46
N HIS A 73 -18.82 -15.73 29.25
CA HIS A 73 -19.86 -14.78 28.79
C HIS A 73 -19.48 -14.00 27.52
N PRO A 74 -19.11 -14.67 26.40
CA PRO A 74 -18.70 -14.00 25.16
C PRO A 74 -19.75 -13.08 24.51
N ALA A 75 -21.04 -13.28 24.82
CA ALA A 75 -22.13 -12.42 24.36
C ALA A 75 -22.01 -10.97 24.87
N LEU A 76 -21.53 -10.78 26.10
CA LEU A 76 -21.23 -9.45 26.67
C LEU A 76 -20.14 -8.76 25.85
N TYR A 77 -19.03 -9.45 25.59
CA TYR A 77 -17.89 -8.88 24.87
C TYR A 77 -18.17 -8.62 23.38
N ASN A 78 -19.07 -9.38 22.74
CA ASN A 78 -19.62 -9.05 21.42
C ASN A 78 -20.43 -7.73 21.46
N ARG A 79 -21.27 -7.52 22.49
CA ARG A 79 -21.99 -6.25 22.67
C ARG A 79 -21.04 -5.07 22.95
N LEU A 80 -20.02 -5.27 23.79
CA LEU A 80 -18.98 -4.27 24.04
C LEU A 80 -18.22 -3.92 22.75
N PHE A 81 -17.86 -4.91 21.92
CA PHE A 81 -17.26 -4.67 20.61
C PHE A 81 -18.11 -3.72 19.76
N ARG A 82 -19.43 -3.95 19.67
CA ARG A 82 -20.35 -3.13 18.87
C ARG A 82 -20.58 -1.73 19.46
N ALA A 83 -20.37 -1.55 20.76
CA ALA A 83 -20.38 -0.26 21.43
C ALA A 83 -19.09 0.54 21.21
N THR A 84 -17.92 -0.11 21.24
CA THR A 84 -16.61 0.54 21.06
C THR A 84 -16.20 0.73 19.59
N PHE A 85 -16.57 -0.18 18.68
CA PHE A 85 -16.02 -0.22 17.31
C PHE A 85 -17.07 -0.15 16.19
N ASP A 86 -16.65 0.46 15.08
CA ASP A 86 -17.40 0.46 13.82
C ASP A 86 -17.37 -0.95 13.21
N HIS A 87 -18.54 -1.44 12.79
CA HIS A 87 -18.70 -2.81 12.28
C HIS A 87 -19.63 -2.93 11.07
N ALA A 88 -20.16 -1.82 10.55
CA ALA A 88 -20.99 -1.84 9.33
C ALA A 88 -20.19 -2.32 8.11
N ALA A 89 -18.94 -1.85 7.98
CA ALA A 89 -18.00 -2.29 6.94
C ALA A 89 -17.80 -3.81 6.91
N LEU A 90 -17.66 -4.45 8.08
CA LEU A 90 -17.52 -5.90 8.21
C LEU A 90 -18.73 -6.63 7.63
N THR A 91 -19.95 -6.19 7.97
CA THR A 91 -21.18 -6.80 7.48
C THR A 91 -21.31 -6.65 5.96
N ARG A 92 -21.02 -5.47 5.39
CA ARG A 92 -21.01 -5.27 3.92
C ARG A 92 -20.00 -6.19 3.22
N ARG A 93 -18.76 -6.23 3.73
CA ARG A 93 -17.65 -7.04 3.20
C ARG A 93 -17.92 -8.54 3.29
N TYR A 94 -18.55 -9.00 4.37
CA TYR A 94 -19.00 -10.38 4.53
C TYR A 94 -20.06 -10.78 3.51
N LEU A 95 -21.11 -9.96 3.36
CA LEU A 95 -22.17 -10.20 2.38
C LEU A 95 -21.63 -10.21 0.95
N TRP A 96 -20.69 -9.31 0.63
CA TRP A 96 -19.98 -9.32 -0.65
C TRP A 96 -19.19 -10.63 -0.87
N MET A 97 -18.39 -11.07 0.10
CA MET A 97 -17.66 -12.35 0.01
C MET A 97 -18.62 -13.53 -0.18
N LYS A 98 -19.72 -13.56 0.58
CA LYS A 98 -20.73 -14.63 0.51
C LYS A 98 -21.39 -14.70 -0.86
N ALA A 99 -21.61 -13.56 -1.53
CA ALA A 99 -22.14 -13.52 -2.89
C ALA A 99 -21.10 -13.93 -3.95
N HIS A 100 -19.84 -13.50 -3.83
CA HIS A 100 -18.84 -13.63 -4.91
C HIS A 100 -17.95 -14.88 -4.79
N MET A 101 -17.68 -15.37 -3.56
CA MET A 101 -16.77 -16.50 -3.31
C MET A 101 -17.49 -17.84 -3.10
N ALA A 102 -18.82 -17.86 -3.04
CA ALA A 102 -19.59 -19.10 -2.86
C ALA A 102 -19.38 -20.12 -3.99
N ASN A 103 -19.06 -19.66 -5.21
CA ASN A 103 -18.73 -20.50 -6.35
C ASN A 103 -17.24 -20.93 -6.39
N THR A 104 -16.37 -20.22 -5.66
CA THR A 104 -14.92 -20.50 -5.59
C THR A 104 -14.58 -21.50 -4.48
N ALA A 105 -15.40 -21.55 -3.43
CA ALA A 105 -15.34 -22.63 -2.45
C ALA A 105 -15.66 -23.96 -3.16
N ALA A 106 -14.76 -24.94 -3.04
CA ALA A 106 -14.92 -26.23 -3.73
C ALA A 106 -16.28 -26.87 -3.39
N ARG A 107 -17.03 -27.29 -4.43
CA ARG A 107 -18.42 -27.77 -4.36
C ARG A 107 -18.64 -28.70 -3.15
N GLY A 108 -19.26 -28.18 -2.09
CA GLY A 108 -19.56 -28.90 -0.85
C GLY A 108 -18.98 -28.30 0.44
N GLN A 109 -18.02 -27.36 0.38
CA GLN A 109 -17.58 -26.64 1.58
C GLN A 109 -18.69 -25.69 2.08
N LYS A 110 -19.21 -25.96 3.29
CA LYS A 110 -20.15 -25.06 3.98
C LYS A 110 -19.48 -23.69 4.20
N THR A 111 -20.13 -22.62 3.76
CA THR A 111 -19.65 -21.25 4.00
C THR A 111 -19.66 -20.97 5.51
N PHE A 112 -18.49 -20.85 6.13
CA PHE A 112 -18.38 -20.61 7.56
C PHE A 112 -18.89 -19.20 7.91
N ASP A 113 -19.92 -19.11 8.75
CA ASP A 113 -20.41 -17.82 9.26
C ASP A 113 -19.59 -17.40 10.48
N LEU A 114 -18.50 -16.69 10.19
CA LEU A 114 -17.59 -16.11 11.17
C LEU A 114 -18.28 -15.23 12.22
N PHE A 115 -19.43 -14.66 11.89
CA PHE A 115 -20.09 -13.65 12.71
C PHE A 115 -21.25 -14.21 13.55
N ALA A 116 -21.60 -15.48 13.35
CA ALA A 116 -22.60 -16.19 14.13
C ALA A 116 -22.13 -16.57 15.55
N ASP A 117 -20.83 -16.77 15.78
CA ASP A 117 -20.28 -17.07 17.11
C ASP A 117 -19.88 -15.77 17.86
N PRO A 118 -20.47 -15.45 19.02
CA PRO A 118 -20.04 -14.34 19.86
C PRO A 118 -18.58 -14.42 20.33
N ARG A 119 -17.98 -15.62 20.44
CA ARG A 119 -16.58 -15.80 20.86
C ARG A 119 -15.58 -15.21 19.87
N ALA A 120 -15.90 -15.27 18.58
CA ALA A 120 -15.09 -14.68 17.52
C ALA A 120 -14.98 -13.14 17.72
N TRP A 121 -16.13 -12.48 17.94
CA TRP A 121 -16.21 -11.04 18.24
C TRP A 121 -15.52 -10.68 19.57
N ALA A 122 -15.72 -11.48 20.63
CA ALA A 122 -15.03 -11.29 21.90
C ALA A 122 -13.50 -11.37 21.76
N THR A 123 -13.00 -12.29 20.94
CA THR A 123 -11.56 -12.41 20.65
C THR A 123 -11.02 -11.16 19.96
N ASP A 124 -11.70 -10.63 18.94
CA ASP A 124 -11.28 -9.39 18.25
C ASP A 124 -11.31 -8.17 19.21
N TYR A 125 -12.29 -8.11 20.13
CA TYR A 125 -12.37 -7.08 21.18
C TYR A 125 -11.13 -7.11 22.09
N LYS A 126 -10.77 -8.30 22.61
CA LYS A 126 -9.60 -8.50 23.46
C LYS A 126 -8.31 -8.12 22.72
N THR A 127 -8.12 -8.61 21.50
CA THR A 127 -6.91 -8.33 20.70
C THR A 127 -6.72 -6.83 20.41
N ARG A 128 -7.78 -6.05 20.19
CA ARG A 128 -7.69 -4.59 19.98
C ARG A 128 -7.27 -3.83 21.25
N TRP A 129 -7.73 -4.24 22.43
CA TRP A 129 -7.30 -3.63 23.69
C TRP A 129 -5.85 -4.04 24.07
N GLU A 130 -5.45 -5.28 23.79
CA GLU A 130 -4.05 -5.71 23.96
C GLU A 130 -3.10 -4.95 22.99
N GLN A 131 -3.53 -4.74 21.75
CA GLN A 131 -2.84 -3.90 20.76
C GLN A 131 -2.67 -2.47 21.27
N SER A 132 -3.73 -1.83 21.78
CA SER A 132 -3.66 -0.44 22.23
C SER A 132 -2.68 -0.27 23.40
N TRP A 133 -2.63 -1.24 24.33
CA TRP A 133 -1.61 -1.32 25.37
C TRP A 133 -0.17 -1.47 24.82
N ARG A 134 0.07 -2.38 23.86
CA ARG A 134 1.40 -2.56 23.23
C ARG A 134 1.87 -1.29 22.53
N MET A 135 0.99 -0.64 21.76
CA MET A 135 1.29 0.61 21.06
C MET A 135 1.66 1.74 22.05
N ARG A 136 0.95 1.86 23.18
CA ARG A 136 1.31 2.78 24.26
C ARG A 136 2.71 2.49 24.84
N GLN A 137 3.13 1.23 24.97
CA GLN A 137 4.49 0.89 25.43
C GLN A 137 5.55 1.24 24.37
N VAL A 138 5.33 0.96 23.09
CA VAL A 138 6.24 1.35 21.99
C VAL A 138 6.47 2.87 21.97
N VAL A 139 5.42 3.67 22.18
CA VAL A 139 5.54 5.13 22.34
C VAL A 139 6.34 5.50 23.59
N LYS A 140 6.01 4.93 24.75
CA LYS A 140 6.67 5.20 26.03
C LYS A 140 8.18 4.88 26.01
N HIS A 141 8.58 3.82 25.30
CA HIS A 141 9.97 3.40 25.17
C HIS A 141 10.67 3.98 23.93
N ALA A 142 9.96 4.75 23.09
CA ALA A 142 10.43 5.29 21.81
C ALA A 142 11.09 4.26 20.88
N LYS A 143 10.70 2.99 20.98
CA LYS A 143 11.31 1.85 20.29
C LYS A 143 10.25 0.83 19.89
N ILE A 144 10.33 0.28 18.67
CA ILE A 144 9.46 -0.82 18.20
C ILE A 144 9.70 -2.09 19.03
N GLU A 145 10.94 -2.58 19.03
CA GLU A 145 11.28 -3.86 19.65
C GLU A 145 11.45 -3.71 21.17
N VAL A 146 10.36 -3.93 21.90
CA VAL A 146 10.31 -3.88 23.36
C VAL A 146 10.24 -5.32 23.89
N PRO A 147 11.29 -5.83 24.57
CA PRO A 147 11.36 -7.24 24.98
C PRO A 147 10.14 -7.70 25.78
N GLY A 148 9.53 -8.82 25.34
CA GLY A 148 8.33 -9.39 25.96
C GLY A 148 7.03 -8.61 25.73
N ILE A 149 7.04 -7.54 24.92
CA ILE A 149 5.88 -6.66 24.69
C ILE A 149 5.59 -6.48 23.19
N CYS A 150 6.60 -6.20 22.37
CA CYS A 150 6.45 -6.08 20.92
C CYS A 150 7.71 -6.55 20.19
N ASP A 151 7.53 -7.47 19.25
CA ASP A 151 8.53 -7.92 18.29
C ASP A 151 8.06 -7.66 16.84
N LYS A 152 8.74 -8.22 15.84
CA LYS A 152 8.43 -8.00 14.41
C LYS A 152 7.18 -8.75 13.92
N GLU A 153 6.79 -9.89 14.51
CA GLU A 153 5.50 -10.53 14.21
C GLU A 153 4.37 -9.72 14.84
N GLN A 154 4.53 -9.33 16.11
CA GLN A 154 3.53 -8.57 16.84
C GLN A 154 3.30 -7.17 16.26
N LEU A 155 4.37 -6.48 15.81
CA LEU A 155 4.31 -5.26 15.00
C LEU A 155 3.44 -5.47 13.75
N THR A 156 3.67 -6.56 13.03
CA THR A 156 2.96 -6.87 11.78
C THR A 156 1.48 -7.15 12.04
N ALA A 157 1.16 -7.86 13.13
CA ALA A 157 -0.23 -8.09 13.56
C ALA A 157 -0.92 -6.81 14.02
N ASP A 158 -0.24 -5.95 14.77
CA ASP A 158 -0.78 -4.68 15.23
C ASP A 158 -0.99 -3.69 14.07
N LEU A 159 -0.10 -3.68 13.08
CA LEU A 159 -0.29 -2.95 11.81
C LEU A 159 -1.50 -3.43 11.01
N TRP A 160 -1.75 -4.75 10.94
CA TRP A 160 -2.99 -5.27 10.35
C TRP A 160 -4.22 -4.77 11.12
N ASN A 161 -4.19 -4.76 12.45
CA ASN A 161 -5.30 -4.28 13.27
C ASN A 161 -5.54 -2.76 13.10
N VAL A 162 -4.49 -1.94 13.03
CA VAL A 162 -4.61 -0.51 12.66
C VAL A 162 -5.22 -0.36 11.26
N TRP A 163 -4.80 -1.17 10.28
CA TRP A 163 -5.34 -1.11 8.93
C TRP A 163 -6.82 -1.50 8.87
N PHE A 164 -7.26 -2.50 9.64
CA PHE A 164 -8.68 -2.82 9.78
C PHE A 164 -9.44 -1.69 10.48
N LEU A 165 -8.94 -1.15 11.60
CA LEU A 165 -9.56 -0.01 12.29
C LEU A 165 -9.76 1.19 11.34
N LEU A 166 -8.73 1.56 10.56
CA LEU A 166 -8.80 2.67 9.60
C LEU A 166 -9.72 2.38 8.40
N THR A 167 -9.62 1.20 7.78
CA THR A 167 -10.47 0.88 6.61
C THR A 167 -11.91 0.55 6.97
N GLU A 168 -12.21 0.22 8.23
CA GLU A 168 -13.55 -0.05 8.74
C GLU A 168 -14.13 1.15 9.50
N ASN A 169 -13.41 2.28 9.55
CA ASN A 169 -13.84 3.48 10.26
C ASN A 169 -15.06 4.14 9.60
N ASP A 170 -16.13 4.25 10.38
CA ASP A 170 -17.28 5.12 10.10
C ASP A 170 -17.44 6.22 11.19
N GLY A 171 -16.65 6.16 12.27
CA GLY A 171 -16.45 7.27 13.21
C GLY A 171 -15.80 6.88 14.54
N LYS A 172 -16.06 5.69 15.07
CA LYS A 172 -15.54 5.23 16.37
C LYS A 172 -14.08 4.79 16.29
N ASN A 173 -13.67 4.10 15.21
CA ASN A 173 -12.37 3.46 15.14
C ASN A 173 -11.20 4.46 15.12
N ILE A 174 -11.36 5.63 14.50
CA ILE A 174 -10.32 6.67 14.46
C ILE A 174 -10.12 7.33 15.83
N ASN A 175 -11.19 7.55 16.61
CA ASN A 175 -11.10 8.06 17.97
C ASN A 175 -10.36 7.07 18.87
N PHE A 176 -10.67 5.77 18.75
CA PHE A 176 -9.91 4.71 19.43
C PHE A 176 -8.42 4.72 19.06
N LEU A 177 -8.06 4.88 17.78
CA LEU A 177 -6.66 4.97 17.37
C LEU A 177 -5.93 6.20 17.92
N ALA A 178 -6.61 7.35 18.00
CA ALA A 178 -6.07 8.58 18.57
C ALA A 178 -5.90 8.47 20.10
N GLU A 179 -7.00 8.25 20.82
CA GLU A 179 -7.05 8.29 22.29
C GLU A 179 -6.47 7.04 22.94
N GLN A 180 -6.78 5.86 22.39
CA GLN A 180 -6.46 4.57 23.01
C GLN A 180 -5.15 3.97 22.53
N CYS A 181 -4.76 4.19 21.27
CA CYS A 181 -3.49 3.68 20.73
C CYS A 181 -2.36 4.72 20.65
N HIS A 182 -2.62 6.02 20.89
CA HIS A 182 -1.66 7.12 20.66
C HIS A 182 -1.05 7.08 19.24
N PHE A 183 -1.85 6.74 18.22
CA PHE A 183 -1.34 6.32 16.91
C PHE A 183 -0.40 7.34 16.23
N GLN A 184 -0.65 8.65 16.38
CA GLN A 184 0.19 9.68 15.77
C GLN A 184 1.63 9.71 16.34
N ALA A 185 1.81 9.42 17.63
CA ALA A 185 3.15 9.28 18.21
C ALA A 185 3.77 7.93 17.83
N TRP A 186 2.95 6.87 17.81
CA TRP A 186 3.38 5.51 17.47
C TRP A 186 3.92 5.42 16.04
N ILE A 187 3.27 6.04 15.06
CA ILE A 187 3.69 5.98 13.66
C ILE A 187 5.00 6.75 13.41
N VAL A 188 5.34 7.76 14.22
CA VAL A 188 6.64 8.44 14.18
C VAL A 188 7.75 7.53 14.72
N VAL A 189 7.50 6.80 15.80
CA VAL A 189 8.44 5.77 16.30
C VAL A 189 8.62 4.68 15.24
N TYR A 190 7.54 4.18 14.64
CA TYR A 190 7.63 3.20 13.55
C TYR A 190 8.49 3.70 12.36
N TYR A 191 8.23 4.91 11.89
CA TYR A 191 8.96 5.52 10.78
C TYR A 191 10.47 5.72 11.08
N LYS A 192 10.85 6.15 12.30
CA LYS A 192 12.26 6.34 12.69
C LYS A 192 12.98 5.01 13.00
N GLU A 193 12.28 3.99 13.51
CA GLU A 193 12.89 2.71 13.88
C GLU A 193 12.95 1.67 12.74
N ASP A 194 12.01 1.67 11.80
CA ASP A 194 11.95 0.71 10.66
C ASP A 194 12.35 1.37 9.33
N MET A 195 11.68 2.45 8.91
CA MET A 195 11.90 3.02 7.56
C MET A 195 13.21 3.81 7.44
N LEU A 196 13.54 4.64 8.43
CA LEU A 196 14.78 5.40 8.44
C LEU A 196 16.01 4.49 8.53
N LYS A 197 16.03 3.54 9.48
CA LYS A 197 17.17 2.63 9.67
C LYS A 197 17.48 1.81 8.43
N ASP A 198 16.45 1.24 7.78
CA ASP A 198 16.65 0.51 6.52
C ASP A 198 17.15 1.40 5.37
N SER A 199 16.81 2.69 5.36
CA SER A 199 17.28 3.66 4.35
C SER A 199 18.72 4.12 4.60
N LEU A 200 19.28 3.89 5.79
CA LEU A 200 20.69 4.13 6.11
C LEU A 200 21.59 2.92 5.75
N VAL A 201 21.00 1.75 5.46
CA VAL A 201 21.77 0.57 5.03
C VAL A 201 22.22 0.75 3.57
N PRO A 202 23.51 0.51 3.23
CA PRO A 202 24.00 0.63 1.86
C PRO A 202 23.25 -0.26 0.87
N GLY A 203 22.48 0.35 -0.03
CA GLY A 203 21.75 -0.33 -1.09
C GLY A 203 20.33 0.21 -1.27
N TYR A 204 19.50 -0.60 -1.90
CA TYR A 204 18.07 -0.34 -2.06
C TYR A 204 17.32 -0.86 -0.83
N PRO A 205 16.66 0.00 -0.03
CA PRO A 205 15.99 -0.41 1.20
C PRO A 205 14.87 -1.41 0.92
N GLN A 206 14.64 -2.35 1.85
CA GLN A 206 13.72 -3.45 1.57
C GLN A 206 12.27 -2.98 1.48
N GLU A 207 11.53 -3.52 0.50
CA GLU A 207 10.07 -3.49 0.46
C GLU A 207 9.54 -4.66 1.29
N SER A 208 8.51 -4.39 2.11
CA SER A 208 7.90 -5.40 2.97
C SER A 208 6.42 -5.11 3.19
N GLY A 209 5.65 -6.13 3.56
CA GLY A 209 4.23 -5.95 3.82
C GLY A 209 3.90 -5.19 5.12
N HIS A 210 4.81 -5.16 6.11
CA HIS A 210 4.63 -4.23 7.25
C HIS A 210 4.86 -2.77 6.84
N LYS A 211 5.83 -2.48 5.94
CA LYS A 211 5.97 -1.14 5.35
C LYS A 211 4.77 -0.76 4.48
N ALA A 212 4.21 -1.73 3.75
CA ALA A 212 2.95 -1.58 3.02
C ALA A 212 1.82 -1.13 3.96
N LEU A 213 1.58 -1.87 5.05
CA LEU A 213 0.58 -1.49 6.05
C LEU A 213 0.90 -0.14 6.70
N GLY A 214 2.15 0.10 7.12
CA GLY A 214 2.57 1.33 7.78
C GLY A 214 2.34 2.59 6.96
N ILE A 215 2.74 2.60 5.68
CA ILE A 215 2.57 3.78 4.82
C ILE A 215 1.10 4.05 4.48
N TRP A 216 0.30 3.00 4.28
CA TRP A 216 -1.13 3.14 4.06
C TRP A 216 -1.86 3.55 5.34
N CYS A 217 -1.48 3.03 6.51
CA CYS A 217 -2.04 3.49 7.79
C CYS A 217 -1.73 4.98 8.04
N ALA A 218 -0.55 5.48 7.66
CA ALA A 218 -0.24 6.91 7.72
C ALA A 218 -1.07 7.76 6.75
N LEU A 219 -1.27 7.30 5.51
CA LEU A 219 -2.09 7.99 4.50
C LEU A 219 -3.57 8.06 4.87
N LEU A 220 -4.13 6.96 5.39
CA LEU A 220 -5.57 6.82 5.67
C LEU A 220 -6.01 7.52 6.96
N SER A 221 -5.10 7.71 7.92
CA SER A 221 -5.33 8.49 9.14
C SER A 221 -5.11 10.00 8.97
N GLY A 222 -4.43 10.42 7.89
CA GLY A 222 -3.88 11.77 7.74
C GLY A 222 -2.60 12.04 8.55
N THR A 223 -2.03 11.03 9.22
CA THR A 223 -0.74 11.16 9.92
C THR A 223 0.47 11.08 8.97
N ASP A 224 0.26 11.06 7.65
CA ASP A 224 1.31 11.31 6.66
C ASP A 224 1.90 12.72 6.75
N LEU A 225 1.30 13.62 7.54
CA LEU A 225 1.85 14.93 7.94
C LEU A 225 2.86 14.85 9.10
N SER A 226 2.94 13.72 9.83
CA SER A 226 3.89 13.56 10.94
C SER A 226 5.34 13.49 10.44
N ALA A 227 6.28 13.92 11.29
CA ALA A 227 7.69 14.13 10.93
C ALA A 227 7.88 15.07 9.71
N GLU A 228 7.22 16.24 9.76
CA GLU A 228 7.43 17.36 8.84
C GLU A 228 7.50 18.71 9.60
N GLN A 229 7.79 18.68 10.92
CA GLN A 229 7.71 19.88 11.77
C GLN A 229 8.93 20.79 11.61
N THR A 230 10.07 20.23 11.22
CA THR A 230 11.36 20.94 11.08
C THR A 230 11.96 20.68 9.70
N PRO A 231 12.92 21.52 9.22
CA PRO A 231 13.61 21.27 7.95
C PRO A 231 14.25 19.89 7.89
N ALA A 232 14.96 19.49 8.95
CA ALA A 232 15.67 18.21 9.01
C ALA A 232 14.72 17.00 8.93
N GLU A 233 13.54 17.06 9.54
CA GLU A 233 12.55 15.96 9.42
C GLU A 233 12.00 15.84 7.99
N VAL A 234 11.78 16.97 7.31
CA VAL A 234 11.35 16.97 5.91
C VAL A 234 12.44 16.39 5.01
N ASP A 235 13.69 16.78 5.21
CA ASP A 235 14.82 16.32 4.40
C ASP A 235 15.13 14.82 4.64
N GLU A 236 14.98 14.35 5.89
CA GLU A 236 15.02 12.92 6.28
C GLU A 236 13.90 12.12 5.57
N LYS A 237 12.69 12.67 5.53
CA LYS A 237 11.53 12.03 4.89
C LYS A 237 11.65 11.99 3.36
N ILE A 238 12.24 13.02 2.77
CA ILE A 238 12.64 13.04 1.36
C ILE A 238 13.66 11.92 1.11
N PHE A 239 14.72 11.82 1.93
CA PHE A 239 15.75 10.80 1.80
C PHE A 239 15.20 9.36 1.85
N ILE A 240 14.29 9.06 2.77
CA ILE A 240 13.65 7.73 2.91
C ILE A 240 12.76 7.37 1.71
N MET A 241 11.97 8.32 1.20
CA MET A 241 10.95 8.03 0.18
C MET A 241 11.53 7.92 -1.23
N ARG A 242 12.59 8.67 -1.52
CA ARG A 242 13.20 8.75 -2.87
C ARG A 242 13.63 7.40 -3.48
N PRO A 243 14.22 6.44 -2.76
CA PRO A 243 14.49 5.09 -3.27
C PRO A 243 13.26 4.42 -3.86
N TYR A 244 12.16 4.40 -3.11
CA TYR A 244 10.92 3.75 -3.53
C TYR A 244 10.27 4.48 -4.72
N VAL A 245 10.34 5.82 -4.73
CA VAL A 245 9.82 6.67 -5.82
C VAL A 245 10.56 6.42 -7.14
N PHE A 246 11.88 6.63 -7.14
CA PHE A 246 12.64 6.78 -8.38
C PHE A 246 13.39 5.52 -8.83
N ALA A 247 13.60 4.52 -7.97
CA ALA A 247 14.18 3.24 -8.39
C ALA A 247 13.14 2.34 -9.08
N CYS A 248 12.52 2.83 -10.15
CA CYS A 248 11.48 2.11 -10.90
C CYS A 248 11.97 0.73 -11.37
N ALA A 249 13.24 0.63 -11.74
CA ALA A 249 13.90 -0.63 -12.09
C ALA A 249 13.99 -1.67 -10.95
N LYS A 250 13.86 -1.26 -9.68
CA LYS A 250 14.08 -2.13 -8.51
C LYS A 250 12.77 -2.66 -7.89
N TYR A 251 11.76 -1.81 -7.77
CA TYR A 251 10.49 -2.15 -7.12
C TYR A 251 9.37 -2.34 -8.15
N ASP A 252 8.38 -3.15 -7.83
CA ASP A 252 7.17 -3.32 -8.64
C ASP A 252 6.09 -2.29 -8.25
N VAL A 253 5.05 -2.16 -9.07
CA VAL A 253 3.83 -1.36 -8.80
C VAL A 253 2.54 -2.12 -9.11
N THR A 254 2.62 -3.43 -9.42
CA THR A 254 1.50 -4.24 -9.91
C THR A 254 1.14 -5.42 -8.99
N TYR A 255 -0.11 -5.89 -9.00
CA TYR A 255 -0.46 -7.12 -8.25
C TYR A 255 -0.02 -8.38 -8.99
N ALA A 256 -0.02 -8.34 -10.31
CA ALA A 256 0.58 -9.31 -11.22
C ALA A 256 1.30 -8.59 -12.36
N PRO A 257 2.37 -9.16 -12.97
CA PRO A 257 3.14 -8.48 -14.01
C PRO A 257 2.26 -8.03 -15.19
N TRP A 258 2.55 -6.85 -15.72
CA TRP A 258 1.66 -6.12 -16.63
C TRP A 258 1.56 -6.73 -18.04
N HIS A 259 2.49 -7.61 -18.42
CA HIS A 259 2.48 -8.38 -19.67
C HIS A 259 1.26 -9.31 -19.78
N HIS A 260 0.78 -9.82 -18.64
CA HIS A 260 -0.28 -10.82 -18.61
C HIS A 260 -1.65 -10.16 -18.75
N ARG A 261 -2.18 -10.21 -19.98
CA ARG A 261 -3.54 -9.77 -20.35
C ARG A 261 -4.64 -10.52 -19.59
N ARG A 262 -4.44 -11.82 -19.39
CA ARG A 262 -5.40 -12.78 -18.84
C ARG A 262 -4.84 -13.40 -17.58
N LEU A 263 -5.63 -13.39 -16.51
CA LEU A 263 -5.33 -13.95 -15.19
C LEU A 263 -6.65 -14.46 -14.56
N PRO A 264 -6.63 -15.50 -13.69
CA PRO A 264 -5.45 -16.29 -13.30
C PRO A 264 -4.82 -17.04 -14.49
N LEU A 265 -3.53 -17.38 -14.39
CA LEU A 265 -2.83 -18.12 -15.45
C LEU A 265 -3.32 -19.57 -15.60
N CYS A 266 -3.84 -20.14 -14.52
CA CYS A 266 -4.25 -21.53 -14.43
C CYS A 266 -5.63 -21.63 -13.77
N ASP A 267 -6.34 -22.73 -14.02
CA ASP A 267 -7.46 -23.10 -13.15
C ASP A 267 -6.95 -23.37 -11.72
N PRO A 268 -7.73 -23.07 -10.66
CA PRO A 268 -7.32 -23.23 -9.26
C PRO A 268 -6.90 -24.65 -8.83
N THR A 269 -7.11 -25.66 -9.67
CA THR A 269 -6.74 -27.07 -9.46
C THR A 269 -5.49 -27.52 -10.21
N CYS A 270 -4.87 -26.65 -11.02
CA CYS A 270 -3.69 -26.99 -11.82
C CYS A 270 -2.47 -27.32 -10.94
N LYS A 271 -1.64 -28.27 -11.40
CA LYS A 271 -0.37 -28.68 -10.77
C LYS A 271 0.78 -28.82 -11.77
N GLU A 272 0.56 -28.45 -13.02
CA GLU A 272 1.39 -28.87 -14.18
C GLU A 272 2.42 -27.81 -14.59
N HIS A 273 2.27 -26.58 -14.10
CA HIS A 273 3.20 -25.48 -14.35
C HIS A 273 4.08 -25.23 -13.13
N GLU A 274 5.38 -25.08 -13.34
CA GLU A 274 6.27 -24.51 -12.31
C GLU A 274 5.82 -23.07 -11.99
N PRO A 275 5.76 -22.67 -10.71
CA PRO A 275 5.36 -21.32 -10.34
C PRO A 275 6.42 -20.31 -10.79
N ASP A 276 6.03 -19.36 -11.64
CA ASP A 276 6.94 -18.32 -12.13
C ASP A 276 7.47 -17.52 -10.93
N VAL A 277 8.79 -17.53 -10.75
CA VAL A 277 9.49 -16.86 -9.64
C VAL A 277 9.36 -15.33 -9.66
N THR A 278 8.81 -14.74 -10.73
CA THR A 278 8.37 -13.34 -10.80
C THR A 278 6.93 -13.15 -10.30
N MET A 279 6.05 -14.14 -10.44
CA MET A 279 4.62 -14.07 -10.09
C MET A 279 4.34 -14.62 -8.69
N ARG A 280 5.09 -14.11 -7.70
CA ARG A 280 4.94 -14.51 -6.30
C ARG A 280 3.66 -13.95 -5.70
N SER A 281 2.90 -14.80 -5.01
CA SER A 281 1.79 -14.35 -4.16
C SER A 281 2.26 -13.29 -3.15
N LYS A 282 1.61 -12.13 -3.16
CA LYS A 282 1.90 -11.02 -2.22
C LYS A 282 1.13 -11.17 -0.89
N ALA A 283 0.47 -12.31 -0.66
CA ALA A 283 -0.45 -12.51 0.45
C ALA A 283 0.19 -13.01 1.75
N MET A 284 0.08 -12.19 2.80
CA MET A 284 0.59 -12.47 4.14
C MET A 284 -0.47 -13.15 5.02
N PRO A 285 -0.05 -13.92 6.04
CA PRO A 285 -0.94 -14.34 7.12
C PRO A 285 -1.29 -13.17 8.06
N TYR A 286 -2.48 -13.19 8.64
CA TYR A 286 -2.88 -12.34 9.76
C TYR A 286 -3.86 -13.07 10.68
N LYS A 287 -3.87 -12.75 11.98
CA LYS A 287 -4.77 -13.32 12.98
C LYS A 287 -5.93 -12.35 13.22
N ARG A 288 -7.18 -12.80 13.12
CA ARG A 288 -8.38 -11.97 13.32
C ARG A 288 -9.62 -12.80 13.70
N PHE A 289 -10.47 -12.28 14.60
CA PHE A 289 -11.66 -12.99 15.09
C PHE A 289 -11.38 -14.41 15.64
N GLY A 290 -10.16 -14.67 16.12
CA GLY A 290 -9.71 -16.00 16.57
C GLY A 290 -9.14 -16.94 15.49
N TYR A 291 -9.15 -16.53 14.21
CA TYR A 291 -8.69 -17.36 13.09
C TYR A 291 -7.47 -16.76 12.37
N THR A 292 -6.68 -17.61 11.72
CA THR A 292 -5.60 -17.18 10.81
C THR A 292 -6.12 -17.10 9.38
N TRP A 293 -5.94 -15.95 8.75
CA TRP A 293 -6.39 -15.61 7.40
C TRP A 293 -5.21 -15.27 6.50
N ARG A 294 -5.44 -15.17 5.17
CA ARG A 294 -4.47 -14.62 4.22
C ARG A 294 -5.07 -13.46 3.41
N ARG A 295 -4.25 -12.45 3.13
CA ARG A 295 -4.61 -11.22 2.40
C ARG A 295 -3.36 -10.56 1.82
N ALA A 296 -3.44 -10.01 0.61
CA ALA A 296 -2.40 -9.13 0.09
C ALA A 296 -2.54 -7.74 0.76
N PRO A 297 -1.48 -7.13 1.31
CA PRO A 297 -1.56 -5.75 1.76
C PRO A 297 -1.72 -4.80 0.55
N PRO A 298 -2.24 -3.58 0.75
CA PRO A 298 -2.29 -2.58 -0.32
C PRO A 298 -0.89 -2.24 -0.84
N HIS A 299 -0.73 -1.95 -2.13
CA HIS A 299 0.61 -1.91 -2.73
C HIS A 299 1.49 -0.80 -2.15
N PHE A 300 2.62 -1.19 -1.53
CA PHE A 300 3.50 -0.29 -0.78
C PHE A 300 4.00 0.90 -1.62
N VAL A 301 4.59 0.61 -2.78
CA VAL A 301 5.16 1.63 -3.68
C VAL A 301 4.13 2.67 -4.13
N LEU A 302 2.86 2.29 -4.37
CA LEU A 302 1.80 3.25 -4.71
C LEU A 302 1.48 4.19 -3.53
N GLY A 303 1.55 3.68 -2.30
CA GLY A 303 1.47 4.50 -1.09
C GLY A 303 2.67 5.46 -0.96
N ALA A 304 3.89 4.99 -1.26
CA ALA A 304 5.08 5.83 -1.29
C ALA A 304 4.98 6.96 -2.33
N TYR A 305 4.36 6.68 -3.49
CA TYR A 305 4.13 7.68 -4.54
C TYR A 305 3.16 8.77 -4.05
N LEU A 306 2.07 8.41 -3.38
CA LEU A 306 1.17 9.40 -2.76
C LEU A 306 1.86 10.22 -1.67
N VAL A 307 2.58 9.58 -0.74
CA VAL A 307 3.30 10.30 0.33
C VAL A 307 4.31 11.29 -0.26
N PHE A 308 5.04 10.89 -1.30
CA PHE A 308 6.02 11.77 -1.95
C PHE A 308 5.36 12.90 -2.76
N LEU A 309 4.27 12.65 -3.48
CA LEU A 309 3.51 13.70 -4.18
C LEU A 309 2.90 14.72 -3.20
N ARG A 310 2.41 14.26 -2.05
CA ARG A 310 1.99 15.12 -0.93
C ARG A 310 3.15 15.95 -0.36
N LEU A 311 4.30 15.32 -0.12
CA LEU A 311 5.51 15.96 0.42
C LEU A 311 6.09 17.02 -0.54
N LEU A 312 6.14 16.71 -1.85
CA LEU A 312 6.52 17.61 -2.94
C LEU A 312 5.69 18.90 -2.94
N GLU A 313 4.38 18.77 -2.76
CA GLU A 313 3.48 19.90 -2.85
C GLU A 313 3.50 20.78 -1.59
N ARG A 314 3.69 20.17 -0.41
CA ARG A 314 3.87 20.88 0.87
C ARG A 314 5.22 21.60 0.97
N HIS A 315 6.31 20.99 0.50
CA HIS A 315 7.68 21.47 0.72
C HIS A 315 8.47 21.68 -0.59
N SER A 316 7.78 22.14 -1.64
CA SER A 316 8.35 22.37 -2.97
C SER A 316 9.69 23.11 -2.96
N GLY A 317 9.85 24.14 -2.12
CA GLY A 317 11.09 24.91 -1.97
C GLY A 317 12.31 24.17 -1.42
N ARG A 318 12.18 22.93 -0.92
CA ARG A 318 13.34 22.07 -0.53
C ARG A 318 13.69 21.01 -1.57
N MET A 319 12.82 20.78 -2.55
CA MET A 319 13.03 19.77 -3.57
C MET A 319 13.88 20.35 -4.71
N GLY A 320 15.01 19.69 -5.02
CA GLY A 320 15.95 20.12 -6.06
C GLY A 320 15.41 19.91 -7.48
N PHE A 321 14.40 20.69 -7.85
CA PHE A 321 13.77 20.67 -9.17
C PHE A 321 14.72 21.13 -10.27
N LYS A 322 14.76 20.39 -11.37
CA LYS A 322 15.46 20.80 -12.59
C LYS A 322 14.58 21.77 -13.42
N PRO A 323 15.17 22.76 -14.13
CA PRO A 323 14.46 23.53 -15.15
C PRO A 323 13.78 22.62 -16.18
N GLY A 324 12.60 23.05 -16.68
CA GLY A 324 11.74 22.23 -17.54
C GLY A 324 10.69 21.39 -16.79
N SER A 325 10.49 21.64 -15.49
CA SER A 325 9.30 21.21 -14.76
C SER A 325 8.05 21.98 -15.23
N SER A 326 6.84 21.49 -14.93
CA SER A 326 5.59 22.19 -15.25
C SER A 326 4.53 22.07 -14.16
N THR A 327 3.68 23.10 -14.09
CA THR A 327 2.62 23.24 -13.08
C THR A 327 1.30 23.60 -13.75
N PHE A 328 0.17 23.48 -13.04
CA PHE A 328 -1.12 23.94 -13.56
C PHE A 328 -1.17 25.46 -13.62
N THR A 329 -1.60 26.01 -14.75
CA THR A 329 -1.89 27.44 -14.90
C THR A 329 -2.97 27.83 -13.89
N ARG A 330 -2.67 28.79 -13.00
CA ARG A 330 -3.58 29.26 -11.94
C ARG A 330 -4.09 30.66 -12.25
N ALA A 331 -5.36 30.94 -11.92
CA ALA A 331 -5.83 32.32 -11.87
C ALA A 331 -5.17 33.05 -10.69
N PRO A 332 -4.98 34.39 -10.75
CA PRO A 332 -4.43 35.16 -9.63
C PRO A 332 -5.21 35.00 -8.31
N ALA A 333 -6.50 34.70 -8.37
CA ALA A 333 -7.36 34.43 -7.22
C ALA A 333 -7.10 33.07 -6.53
N ASP A 334 -6.33 32.17 -7.18
CA ASP A 334 -5.91 30.86 -6.65
C ASP A 334 -4.44 30.86 -6.18
N ALA A 335 -3.80 32.03 -6.13
CA ALA A 335 -2.50 32.21 -5.51
C ALA A 335 -2.56 31.82 -4.02
N GLY A 336 -1.61 31.02 -3.57
CA GLY A 336 -1.56 30.52 -2.18
C GLY A 336 -2.62 29.47 -1.82
N ARG A 337 -3.55 29.11 -2.72
CA ARG A 337 -4.50 28.00 -2.45
C ARG A 337 -3.78 26.64 -2.40
N PRO A 338 -4.26 25.67 -1.60
CA PRO A 338 -3.71 24.31 -1.55
C PRO A 338 -3.56 23.70 -2.95
N GLY A 339 -2.55 22.88 -3.19
CA GLY A 339 -2.45 22.15 -4.45
C GLY A 339 -3.36 20.92 -4.53
N LEU A 340 -3.12 20.07 -5.52
CA LEU A 340 -3.95 18.90 -5.84
C LEU A 340 -3.85 17.80 -4.76
N TYR A 341 -2.66 17.61 -4.18
CA TYR A 341 -2.37 16.58 -3.17
C TYR A 341 -2.46 17.09 -1.73
N SER A 342 -2.56 18.40 -1.55
CA SER A 342 -2.61 19.07 -0.25
C SER A 342 -3.85 18.73 0.58
N THR A 343 -4.93 18.22 -0.03
CA THR A 343 -6.16 17.83 0.67
C THR A 343 -5.95 16.54 1.48
N THR A 344 -6.05 16.63 2.81
CA THR A 344 -6.18 15.47 3.70
C THR A 344 -7.58 15.44 4.35
N ARG A 345 -8.17 14.24 4.38
CA ARG A 345 -9.50 13.93 4.94
C ARG A 345 -9.51 12.47 5.38
N ILE A 346 -10.14 12.17 6.51
CA ILE A 346 -10.47 10.80 6.89
C ILE A 346 -11.62 10.34 5.99
N MET A 347 -11.53 9.13 5.45
CA MET A 347 -12.54 8.56 4.56
C MET A 347 -13.49 7.63 5.35
N PRO A 348 -14.81 7.67 5.09
CA PRO A 348 -15.73 6.63 5.54
C PRO A 348 -15.41 5.27 4.91
N SER A 349 -15.69 4.19 5.64
CA SER A 349 -15.25 2.82 5.30
C SER A 349 -15.61 2.35 3.88
N ILE A 350 -16.71 2.85 3.31
CA ILE A 350 -17.20 2.52 1.96
C ILE A 350 -16.17 2.81 0.86
N TYR A 351 -15.36 3.87 1.00
CA TYR A 351 -14.30 4.22 0.02
C TYR A 351 -13.16 3.20 -0.02
N HIS A 352 -13.08 2.31 0.97
CA HIS A 352 -12.06 1.27 1.09
C HIS A 352 -12.57 -0.09 0.61
N ASP A 353 -13.89 -0.29 0.44
CA ASP A 353 -14.47 -1.61 0.19
C ASP A 353 -13.96 -2.24 -1.12
N ARG A 354 -13.73 -1.44 -2.18
CA ARG A 354 -13.20 -1.94 -3.47
C ARG A 354 -11.71 -2.31 -3.44
N GLU A 355 -10.89 -1.58 -2.69
CA GLU A 355 -9.48 -1.97 -2.45
C GLU A 355 -9.42 -3.22 -1.55
N TRP A 356 -10.25 -3.25 -0.51
CA TRP A 356 -10.39 -4.43 0.35
C TRP A 356 -10.83 -5.67 -0.42
N GLN A 357 -11.70 -5.53 -1.44
CA GLN A 357 -12.06 -6.61 -2.37
C GLN A 357 -10.82 -7.10 -3.13
N ARG A 358 -10.09 -6.20 -3.81
CA ARG A 358 -8.83 -6.54 -4.52
C ARG A 358 -7.83 -7.26 -3.63
N ASN A 359 -7.57 -6.75 -2.43
CA ASN A 359 -6.71 -7.40 -1.43
C ASN A 359 -7.18 -8.80 -1.02
N SER A 360 -8.49 -9.09 -1.11
CA SER A 360 -9.09 -10.39 -0.80
C SER A 360 -8.94 -11.41 -1.93
N VAL A 361 -9.06 -10.99 -3.20
CA VAL A 361 -9.22 -11.91 -4.35
C VAL A 361 -8.08 -11.91 -5.36
N CYS A 362 -7.17 -10.94 -5.30
CA CYS A 362 -6.01 -10.81 -6.19
C CYS A 362 -4.71 -11.23 -5.45
N GLN A 363 -4.73 -12.37 -4.75
CA GLN A 363 -3.68 -12.78 -3.81
C GLN A 363 -2.50 -13.52 -4.47
N ASP A 364 -2.76 -14.28 -5.54
CA ASP A 364 -1.80 -15.04 -6.33
C ASP A 364 -2.23 -15.03 -7.82
N PRO A 365 -1.38 -14.54 -8.74
CA PRO A 365 -1.70 -14.50 -10.19
C PRO A 365 -1.90 -15.87 -10.84
N HIS A 366 -1.41 -16.96 -10.23
CA HIS A 366 -1.56 -18.30 -10.79
C HIS A 366 -2.95 -18.91 -10.53
N THR A 367 -3.49 -18.73 -9.32
CA THR A 367 -4.66 -19.50 -8.83
C THR A 367 -5.82 -18.68 -8.25
N SER A 368 -5.62 -17.40 -7.90
CA SER A 368 -6.69 -16.61 -7.28
C SER A 368 -7.72 -16.13 -8.31
N PRO A 369 -9.02 -16.10 -7.98
CA PRO A 369 -10.08 -15.83 -8.96
C PRO A 369 -10.05 -14.41 -9.52
N GLY A 370 -9.47 -13.45 -8.80
CA GLY A 370 -9.50 -12.04 -9.16
C GLY A 370 -10.87 -11.39 -8.93
N LEU A 371 -11.00 -10.15 -9.40
CA LEU A 371 -12.21 -9.35 -9.36
C LEU A 371 -13.19 -9.74 -10.48
N THR A 372 -14.43 -9.28 -10.36
CA THR A 372 -15.37 -9.26 -11.48
C THR A 372 -14.89 -8.26 -12.55
N ALA A 373 -15.04 -8.60 -13.83
CA ALA A 373 -14.41 -7.85 -14.91
C ALA A 373 -14.83 -6.36 -15.02
N LEU A 374 -15.98 -5.99 -14.44
CA LEU A 374 -16.48 -4.60 -14.39
C LEU A 374 -16.35 -3.94 -13.02
N ALA A 375 -15.52 -4.48 -12.10
CA ALA A 375 -15.40 -3.97 -10.73
C ALA A 375 -15.08 -2.47 -10.63
N PHE A 376 -14.38 -1.90 -11.63
CA PHE A 376 -14.00 -0.48 -11.70
C PHE A 376 -14.82 0.35 -12.73
N ARG A 377 -15.95 -0.16 -13.23
CA ARG A 377 -16.83 0.61 -14.13
C ARG A 377 -17.39 1.85 -13.41
N GLY A 378 -17.37 3.00 -14.09
CA GLY A 378 -17.82 4.30 -13.58
C GLY A 378 -16.79 5.03 -12.71
N GLU A 379 -15.61 4.45 -12.50
CA GLU A 379 -14.56 5.02 -11.64
C GLU A 379 -13.40 5.63 -12.42
N LEU A 380 -13.34 5.41 -13.74
CA LEU A 380 -12.29 5.92 -14.63
C LEU A 380 -12.81 7.04 -15.52
N GLU A 381 -14.09 7.00 -15.89
CA GLU A 381 -14.72 8.10 -16.60
C GLU A 381 -14.71 9.39 -15.75
N GLY A 382 -14.29 10.49 -16.39
CA GLY A 382 -14.24 11.83 -15.81
C GLY A 382 -13.03 12.63 -16.25
N TYR A 383 -12.97 13.88 -15.79
CA TYR A 383 -11.80 14.75 -15.92
C TYR A 383 -10.83 14.50 -14.76
N TRP A 384 -9.57 14.27 -15.09
CA TRP A 384 -8.47 13.95 -14.20
C TRP A 384 -7.42 15.05 -14.23
N ARG A 385 -6.86 15.40 -13.07
CA ARG A 385 -5.62 16.18 -12.97
C ARG A 385 -4.58 15.39 -12.20
N GLY A 386 -3.30 15.57 -12.50
CA GLY A 386 -2.22 14.83 -11.86
C GLY A 386 -0.83 15.40 -12.10
N LYS A 387 0.16 14.67 -11.58
CA LYS A 387 1.58 14.98 -11.75
C LYS A 387 2.36 13.71 -12.04
N PHE A 388 3.39 13.84 -12.87
CA PHE A 388 4.36 12.77 -13.11
C PHE A 388 5.80 13.25 -12.87
N LEU A 389 6.66 12.33 -12.42
CA LEU A 389 8.00 12.62 -11.91
C LEU A 389 9.05 11.82 -12.67
N PHE A 390 10.19 12.42 -12.98
CA PHE A 390 11.29 11.74 -13.68
C PHE A 390 12.68 12.34 -13.44
N TYR A 391 13.68 11.48 -13.52
CA TYR A 391 15.05 11.90 -13.76
C TYR A 391 15.30 12.19 -15.23
N ASP A 392 16.32 12.98 -15.55
CA ASP A 392 16.81 13.03 -16.92
C ASP A 392 17.37 11.66 -17.38
N PHE A 393 17.50 11.50 -18.69
CA PHE A 393 17.85 10.22 -19.30
C PHE A 393 19.21 9.68 -18.85
N ASP A 394 20.20 10.56 -18.65
CA ASP A 394 21.54 10.15 -18.21
C ASP A 394 21.59 9.76 -16.73
N MET A 395 20.90 10.49 -15.85
CA MET A 395 20.75 10.11 -14.45
C MET A 395 19.98 8.78 -14.32
N TYR A 396 18.91 8.59 -15.11
CA TYR A 396 18.18 7.32 -15.13
C TYR A 396 19.04 6.16 -15.68
N ARG A 397 19.81 6.39 -16.74
CA ARG A 397 20.77 5.42 -17.31
C ARG A 397 21.87 5.04 -16.31
N GLN A 398 22.36 6.00 -15.53
CA GLN A 398 23.31 5.74 -14.44
C GLN A 398 22.67 4.90 -13.32
N ILE A 399 21.41 5.15 -12.96
CA ILE A 399 20.68 4.36 -11.97
C ILE A 399 20.43 2.92 -12.46
N LEU A 400 20.11 2.72 -13.75
CA LEU A 400 20.06 1.38 -14.36
C LEU A 400 21.41 0.66 -14.32
N ALA A 401 22.52 1.40 -14.51
CA ALA A 401 23.89 0.88 -14.39
C ALA A 401 24.35 0.65 -12.93
N GLY A 402 23.50 0.94 -11.93
CA GLY A 402 23.76 0.66 -10.51
C GLY A 402 24.26 1.85 -9.68
N HIS A 403 24.35 3.07 -10.24
CA HIS A 403 24.79 4.26 -9.51
C HIS A 403 23.71 4.80 -8.56
N ILE A 404 23.44 4.06 -7.48
CA ILE A 404 22.35 4.30 -6.54
C ILE A 404 22.38 5.68 -5.87
N ARG A 405 23.55 6.34 -5.77
CA ARG A 405 23.68 7.70 -5.26
C ARG A 405 22.79 8.70 -6.02
N GLY A 406 22.58 8.49 -7.32
CA GLY A 406 21.66 9.30 -8.14
C GLY A 406 20.20 9.25 -7.65
N VAL A 407 19.77 8.12 -7.07
CA VAL A 407 18.42 7.95 -6.51
C VAL A 407 18.22 8.81 -5.27
N TYR A 408 19.23 8.90 -4.40
CA TYR A 408 19.18 9.71 -3.18
C TYR A 408 19.43 11.21 -3.42
N THR A 409 20.32 11.59 -4.35
CA THR A 409 20.78 12.99 -4.48
C THR A 409 20.60 13.65 -5.85
N GLY A 410 20.10 12.95 -6.87
CA GLY A 410 19.89 13.51 -8.21
C GLY A 410 18.79 14.59 -8.27
N THR A 411 18.90 15.54 -9.19
CA THR A 411 17.81 16.47 -9.50
C THR A 411 16.80 15.79 -10.43
N PHE A 412 15.51 15.99 -10.17
CA PHE A 412 14.42 15.44 -10.97
C PHE A 412 13.51 16.59 -11.44
N ALA A 413 12.62 16.29 -12.39
CA ALA A 413 11.56 17.19 -12.82
C ALA A 413 10.19 16.64 -12.41
N GLU A 414 9.23 17.54 -12.20
CA GLU A 414 7.81 17.21 -12.19
C GLU A 414 7.12 17.82 -13.41
N GLN A 415 6.10 17.14 -13.94
CA GLN A 415 5.21 17.74 -14.93
C GLN A 415 3.75 17.55 -14.55
N ALA A 416 2.97 18.61 -14.75
CA ALA A 416 1.54 18.60 -14.60
C ALA A 416 0.87 17.96 -15.83
N ILE A 417 -0.16 17.16 -15.57
CA ILE A 417 -0.98 16.49 -16.59
C ILE A 417 -2.46 16.64 -16.26
N GLU A 418 -3.28 16.79 -17.29
CA GLU A 418 -4.73 16.66 -17.19
C GLU A 418 -5.27 15.80 -18.33
N MET A 419 -6.33 15.04 -18.08
CA MET A 419 -6.96 14.14 -19.05
C MET A 419 -8.49 14.16 -18.92
N ASP A 420 -9.21 14.09 -20.03
CA ASP A 420 -10.64 13.71 -20.04
C ASP A 420 -10.73 12.26 -20.55
N ILE A 421 -11.32 11.37 -19.75
CA ILE A 421 -11.42 9.94 -20.01
C ILE A 421 -12.88 9.53 -20.09
N LYS A 422 -13.22 8.72 -21.11
CA LYS A 422 -14.51 8.07 -21.31
C LYS A 422 -14.36 6.56 -21.31
N GLU A 423 -15.25 5.88 -20.59
CA GLU A 423 -15.34 4.43 -20.55
C GLU A 423 -16.16 3.90 -21.73
N THR A 424 -15.87 2.69 -22.20
CA THR A 424 -16.69 1.97 -23.17
C THR A 424 -16.63 0.50 -22.83
N VAL A 425 -17.75 -0.05 -22.35
CA VAL A 425 -17.86 -1.47 -22.02
C VAL A 425 -18.14 -2.26 -23.29
N VAL A 426 -17.36 -3.31 -23.51
CA VAL A 426 -17.48 -4.19 -24.67
C VAL A 426 -17.66 -5.65 -24.24
N ARG A 427 -18.35 -6.43 -25.07
CA ARG A 427 -18.38 -7.89 -24.98
C ARG A 427 -17.20 -8.44 -25.78
N VAL A 428 -16.34 -9.22 -25.13
CA VAL A 428 -15.15 -9.84 -25.75
C VAL A 428 -15.10 -11.32 -25.42
N ARG A 429 -14.42 -12.11 -26.25
CA ARG A 429 -14.19 -13.52 -25.95
C ARG A 429 -13.10 -13.67 -24.89
N LYS A 430 -13.15 -14.74 -24.10
CA LYS A 430 -12.14 -15.01 -23.05
C LYS A 430 -10.74 -15.24 -23.61
N GLU A 431 -10.61 -15.68 -24.86
CA GLU A 431 -9.32 -15.75 -25.56
C GLU A 431 -8.75 -14.37 -25.96
N ASP A 432 -9.62 -13.39 -26.24
CA ASP A 432 -9.27 -12.08 -26.84
C ASP A 432 -9.16 -10.93 -25.80
N LEU A 433 -9.37 -11.23 -24.52
CA LEU A 433 -9.20 -10.31 -23.38
C LEU A 433 -7.83 -9.58 -23.43
N GLY A 434 -7.86 -8.26 -23.28
CA GLY A 434 -6.66 -7.43 -23.37
C GLY A 434 -6.17 -7.16 -24.81
N GLY A 435 -6.99 -7.49 -25.81
CA GLY A 435 -6.71 -7.23 -27.23
C GLY A 435 -5.56 -8.07 -27.80
N LYS A 436 -5.21 -7.80 -29.07
CA LYS A 436 -4.21 -8.54 -29.85
C LYS A 436 -2.93 -7.75 -30.15
N GLY A 437 -3.02 -6.43 -30.26
CA GLY A 437 -1.87 -5.54 -30.46
C GLY A 437 -0.89 -5.50 -29.27
N SER A 438 0.19 -4.74 -29.38
CA SER A 438 1.28 -4.73 -28.38
C SER A 438 0.83 -4.22 -27.00
N MET A 439 1.37 -4.77 -25.91
CA MET A 439 1.12 -4.26 -24.56
C MET A 439 1.74 -2.87 -24.34
N LEU A 440 2.82 -2.54 -25.06
CA LEU A 440 3.35 -1.16 -25.15
C LEU A 440 2.36 -0.19 -25.81
N CYS A 441 1.35 -0.71 -26.52
CA CYS A 441 0.25 0.03 -27.13
C CYS A 441 -1.09 -0.20 -26.41
N ALA A 442 -1.06 -0.64 -25.14
CA ALA A 442 -2.21 -0.98 -24.32
C ALA A 442 -3.15 -2.05 -24.95
N GLY A 443 -2.59 -3.01 -25.68
CA GLY A 443 -3.32 -4.11 -26.32
C GLY A 443 -4.01 -3.76 -27.64
N PHE A 444 -3.87 -2.52 -28.12
CA PHE A 444 -4.39 -2.03 -29.40
C PHE A 444 -3.31 -2.05 -30.49
N ASP A 445 -3.77 -2.01 -31.73
CA ASP A 445 -2.94 -2.07 -32.95
C ASP A 445 -2.49 -0.66 -33.38
N ASP A 446 -1.52 -0.57 -34.28
CA ASP A 446 -0.83 0.69 -34.62
C ASP A 446 -1.26 1.25 -36.00
N GLU A 447 -2.58 1.28 -36.22
CA GLU A 447 -3.20 1.60 -37.51
C GLU A 447 -3.72 3.06 -37.58
N ASP A 448 -4.44 3.50 -36.55
CA ASP A 448 -5.10 4.81 -36.46
C ASP A 448 -4.37 5.78 -35.53
N ASP A 449 -4.69 7.07 -35.64
CA ASP A 449 -4.29 8.11 -34.68
C ASP A 449 -5.40 9.15 -34.49
N GLY A 450 -5.11 10.14 -33.63
CA GLY A 450 -5.93 11.33 -33.46
C GLY A 450 -7.37 11.03 -33.04
N GLU A 451 -8.32 11.70 -33.70
CA GLU A 451 -9.74 11.53 -33.38
C GLU A 451 -10.35 10.26 -33.99
N ALA A 452 -9.73 9.70 -35.03
CA ALA A 452 -10.17 8.44 -35.63
C ALA A 452 -9.92 7.26 -34.67
N GLU A 453 -8.75 7.22 -34.04
CA GLU A 453 -8.40 6.28 -32.97
C GLU A 453 -9.40 6.37 -31.79
N ILE A 454 -9.62 7.58 -31.25
CA ILE A 454 -10.55 7.82 -30.14
C ILE A 454 -11.97 7.36 -30.52
N LYS A 455 -12.41 7.63 -31.75
CA LYS A 455 -13.71 7.20 -32.26
C LYS A 455 -13.80 5.67 -32.36
N ARG A 456 -12.81 5.00 -32.97
CA ARG A 456 -12.77 3.53 -33.11
C ARG A 456 -12.86 2.82 -31.77
N VAL A 457 -12.22 3.36 -30.72
CA VAL A 457 -12.32 2.80 -29.35
C VAL A 457 -13.71 3.01 -28.74
N ARG A 458 -14.35 4.18 -28.92
CA ARG A 458 -15.73 4.47 -28.47
C ARG A 458 -16.79 3.64 -29.20
N GLU A 459 -16.50 3.25 -30.43
CA GLU A 459 -17.31 2.32 -31.25
C GLU A 459 -16.97 0.84 -30.95
N GLY A 460 -16.28 0.55 -29.85
CA GLY A 460 -16.04 -0.80 -29.33
C GLY A 460 -14.79 -1.49 -29.87
N TYR A 461 -13.99 -0.83 -30.72
CA TYR A 461 -12.80 -1.37 -31.35
C TYR A 461 -13.08 -2.71 -32.07
N GLY A 462 -14.20 -2.79 -32.79
CA GLY A 462 -14.65 -4.01 -33.50
C GLY A 462 -15.40 -5.03 -32.65
N ASN A 463 -15.68 -4.73 -31.38
CA ASN A 463 -16.44 -5.57 -30.45
C ASN A 463 -17.84 -4.98 -30.18
N GLU A 464 -18.78 -5.80 -29.71
CA GLU A 464 -20.13 -5.34 -29.35
C GLU A 464 -20.07 -4.41 -28.13
N VAL A 465 -20.56 -3.17 -28.28
CA VAL A 465 -20.62 -2.17 -27.20
C VAL A 465 -21.84 -2.41 -26.31
N ILE A 466 -21.61 -2.78 -25.07
CA ILE A 466 -22.68 -3.05 -24.09
C ILE A 466 -23.13 -1.74 -23.45
N ARG A 467 -24.32 -1.26 -23.85
CA ARG A 467 -24.95 -0.06 -23.27
C ARG A 467 -25.75 -0.37 -22.01
N ASP A 468 -26.56 -1.43 -22.06
CA ASP A 468 -27.32 -1.96 -20.93
C ASP A 468 -26.65 -3.24 -20.41
N LEU A 469 -26.33 -3.28 -19.11
CA LEU A 469 -25.72 -4.46 -18.48
C LEU A 469 -26.75 -5.50 -18.04
N GLU A 470 -28.00 -5.11 -17.78
CA GLU A 470 -29.03 -5.99 -17.21
C GLU A 470 -29.54 -6.98 -18.27
N GLN A 471 -29.53 -6.56 -19.54
CA GLN A 471 -29.87 -7.40 -20.69
C GLN A 471 -28.67 -8.22 -21.21
N ALA A 472 -27.44 -7.81 -20.89
CA ALA A 472 -26.21 -8.42 -21.41
C ALA A 472 -25.68 -9.53 -20.49
N ALA A 473 -26.37 -10.67 -20.46
CA ALA A 473 -25.91 -11.86 -19.76
C ALA A 473 -24.50 -12.31 -20.23
N ASP A 474 -23.75 -12.93 -19.31
CA ASP A 474 -22.45 -13.52 -19.61
C ASP A 474 -22.63 -14.90 -20.27
N GLU A 475 -22.50 -14.92 -21.60
CA GLU A 475 -22.55 -16.12 -22.43
C GLU A 475 -21.28 -16.98 -22.24
N GLU A 476 -21.39 -18.29 -22.43
CA GLU A 476 -20.24 -19.19 -22.30
C GLU A 476 -19.16 -18.88 -23.35
N GLY A 477 -17.89 -18.91 -22.95
CA GLY A 477 -16.76 -18.43 -23.76
C GLY A 477 -16.59 -16.90 -23.82
N TRP A 478 -17.61 -16.11 -23.46
CA TRP A 478 -17.57 -14.64 -23.49
C TRP A 478 -17.35 -14.01 -22.10
N THR A 479 -17.05 -12.73 -22.11
CA THR A 479 -16.85 -11.89 -20.92
C THR A 479 -17.01 -10.41 -21.31
N LYS A 480 -16.85 -9.50 -20.34
CA LYS A 480 -16.90 -8.04 -20.53
C LYS A 480 -15.53 -7.42 -20.28
N GLU A 481 -15.20 -6.35 -21.00
CA GLU A 481 -13.97 -5.57 -20.84
C GLU A 481 -14.29 -4.07 -20.85
N ILE A 482 -13.49 -3.26 -20.13
CA ILE A 482 -13.60 -1.80 -20.13
C ILE A 482 -12.48 -1.24 -21.04
N LEU A 483 -12.88 -0.65 -22.17
CA LEU A 483 -12.01 0.20 -22.97
C LEU A 483 -12.07 1.64 -22.46
N LEU A 484 -10.99 2.39 -22.66
CA LEU A 484 -10.83 3.78 -22.24
C LEU A 484 -10.42 4.61 -23.46
N SER A 485 -11.05 5.78 -23.63
CA SER A 485 -10.76 6.72 -24.72
C SER A 485 -10.76 8.15 -24.20
N GLY A 486 -9.88 9.02 -24.71
CA GLY A 486 -9.75 10.35 -24.13
C GLY A 486 -8.76 11.28 -24.83
N LYS A 487 -8.60 12.46 -24.24
CA LYS A 487 -7.59 13.46 -24.62
C LYS A 487 -6.80 13.89 -23.39
N ALA A 488 -5.51 14.13 -23.55
CA ALA A 488 -4.61 14.62 -22.51
C ALA A 488 -3.98 15.96 -22.90
N ARG A 489 -3.68 16.80 -21.91
CA ARG A 489 -2.86 18.00 -22.05
C ARG A 489 -1.73 18.02 -21.02
N THR A 490 -0.53 18.35 -21.47
CA THR A 490 0.67 18.56 -20.65
C THR A 490 1.47 19.74 -21.20
N SER A 491 2.61 20.03 -20.58
CA SER A 491 3.64 20.93 -21.12
C SER A 491 4.22 20.52 -22.48
N TRP A 492 3.95 19.31 -22.98
CA TRP A 492 4.31 18.88 -24.34
C TRP A 492 3.19 19.09 -25.36
N GLY A 493 2.04 19.63 -24.94
CA GLY A 493 0.88 19.89 -25.80
C GLY A 493 -0.26 18.89 -25.58
N TRP A 494 -1.01 18.64 -26.65
CA TRP A 494 -2.16 17.72 -26.68
C TRP A 494 -1.75 16.31 -27.10
N ALA A 495 -2.39 15.30 -26.50
CA ALA A 495 -2.22 13.89 -26.86
C ALA A 495 -3.56 13.14 -26.90
N THR A 496 -3.63 12.06 -27.68
CA THR A 496 -4.71 11.07 -27.57
C THR A 496 -4.47 10.15 -26.37
N VAL A 497 -5.55 9.61 -25.82
CA VAL A 497 -5.51 8.57 -24.79
C VAL A 497 -6.38 7.40 -25.25
N ARG A 498 -5.79 6.21 -25.29
CA ARG A 498 -6.53 4.94 -25.41
C ARG A 498 -6.07 3.97 -24.32
N GLY A 499 -6.93 3.09 -23.84
CA GLY A 499 -6.56 2.18 -22.77
C GLY A 499 -7.53 1.05 -22.49
N ARG A 500 -7.15 0.19 -21.55
CA ARG A 500 -7.90 -0.99 -21.09
C ARG A 500 -7.79 -1.15 -19.58
N VAL A 501 -8.77 -1.81 -18.98
CA VAL A 501 -8.73 -2.24 -17.58
C VAL A 501 -8.62 -3.76 -17.52
N ARG A 502 -7.57 -4.29 -16.88
CA ARG A 502 -7.42 -5.73 -16.66
C ARG A 502 -8.49 -6.21 -15.68
N SER A 503 -9.31 -7.15 -16.12
CA SER A 503 -10.45 -7.69 -15.37
C SER A 503 -10.08 -8.28 -14.00
N TRP A 504 -8.90 -8.88 -13.87
CA TRP A 504 -8.49 -9.63 -12.68
C TRP A 504 -8.15 -8.77 -11.44
N ASP A 505 -7.52 -7.60 -11.62
CA ASP A 505 -7.06 -6.71 -10.53
C ASP A 505 -7.37 -5.22 -10.73
N GLY A 506 -7.98 -4.86 -11.86
CA GLY A 506 -8.20 -3.45 -12.21
C GLY A 506 -6.92 -2.70 -12.55
N LEU A 507 -5.86 -3.39 -13.04
CA LEU A 507 -4.72 -2.70 -13.64
C LEU A 507 -5.19 -1.90 -14.85
N VAL A 508 -5.12 -0.58 -14.74
CA VAL A 508 -5.40 0.36 -15.83
C VAL A 508 -4.13 0.48 -16.66
N THR A 509 -4.24 0.27 -17.98
CA THR A 509 -3.15 0.46 -18.94
C THR A 509 -3.61 1.44 -20.01
N LEU A 510 -2.94 2.58 -20.13
CA LEU A 510 -3.19 3.62 -21.14
C LEU A 510 -1.96 3.76 -22.06
N ALA A 511 -2.19 3.93 -23.35
CA ALA A 511 -1.23 4.53 -24.27
C ALA A 511 -1.62 6.01 -24.46
N ILE A 512 -0.67 6.92 -24.18
CA ILE A 512 -0.80 8.35 -24.41
C ILE A 512 0.11 8.73 -25.58
N ALA A 513 -0.44 9.30 -26.65
CA ALA A 513 0.29 9.58 -27.88
C ALA A 513 0.18 11.05 -28.34
N TYR A 514 1.34 11.71 -28.45
CA TYR A 514 1.47 13.06 -29.02
C TYR A 514 1.71 13.02 -30.55
N SER A 515 2.10 11.86 -31.09
CA SER A 515 2.20 11.58 -32.54
C SER A 515 2.21 10.06 -32.78
N ARG A 516 2.10 9.64 -34.04
CA ARG A 516 2.27 8.21 -34.46
C ARG A 516 3.67 7.64 -34.17
N HIS A 517 4.69 8.48 -34.02
CA HIS A 517 6.06 7.98 -33.82
C HIS A 517 6.24 7.42 -32.40
N VAL A 518 6.94 6.29 -32.26
CA VAL A 518 7.12 5.60 -30.95
C VAL A 518 7.75 6.47 -29.87
N MET A 519 8.59 7.44 -30.25
CA MET A 519 9.18 8.42 -29.31
C MET A 519 8.18 9.46 -28.79
N GLY A 520 7.01 9.58 -29.44
CA GLY A 520 5.87 10.40 -29.00
C GLY A 520 4.78 9.62 -28.27
N ARG A 521 5.00 8.33 -27.97
CA ARG A 521 4.03 7.45 -27.30
C ARG A 521 4.57 6.92 -25.98
N TRP A 522 3.75 7.05 -24.94
CA TRP A 522 4.07 6.68 -23.56
C TRP A 522 3.04 5.69 -23.02
N LEU A 523 3.51 4.61 -22.39
CA LEU A 523 2.67 3.62 -21.71
C LEU A 523 2.50 4.00 -20.25
N TRP A 524 1.28 4.30 -19.82
CA TRP A 524 0.93 4.60 -18.43
C TRP A 524 0.19 3.42 -17.82
N ARG A 525 0.69 2.86 -16.71
CA ARG A 525 0.10 1.70 -16.04
C ARG A 525 -0.02 1.93 -14.54
N GLY A 526 -1.18 1.64 -13.96
CA GLY A 526 -1.47 1.95 -12.57
C GLY A 526 -2.82 1.45 -12.08
N TYR A 527 -3.21 1.84 -10.87
CA TYR A 527 -4.45 1.41 -10.24
C TYR A 527 -5.22 2.60 -9.68
N LEU A 528 -6.54 2.54 -9.79
CA LEU A 528 -7.42 3.28 -8.89
C LEU A 528 -7.26 2.73 -7.48
N HIS A 529 -6.95 3.60 -6.55
CA HIS A 529 -6.82 3.29 -5.12
C HIS A 529 -7.79 4.14 -4.30
N THR A 530 -7.95 3.76 -3.03
CA THR A 530 -8.79 4.42 -2.01
C THR A 530 -8.82 5.95 -2.15
N GLY A 531 -10.02 6.52 -2.22
CA GLY A 531 -10.24 7.96 -2.31
C GLY A 531 -10.11 8.60 -3.69
N GLY A 532 -10.17 7.82 -4.78
CA GLY A 532 -10.17 8.35 -6.15
C GLY A 532 -8.78 8.69 -6.70
N ASN A 533 -7.73 8.11 -6.11
CA ASN A 533 -6.35 8.33 -6.54
C ASN A 533 -5.97 7.31 -7.63
N PHE A 534 -5.68 7.76 -8.84
CA PHE A 534 -5.10 6.90 -9.90
C PHE A 534 -3.57 7.04 -9.87
N ILE A 535 -2.87 5.97 -9.47
CA ILE A 535 -1.43 6.01 -9.15
C ILE A 535 -0.72 4.90 -9.91
N GLY A 536 0.48 5.17 -10.42
CA GLY A 536 1.25 4.16 -11.14
C GLY A 536 2.56 4.67 -11.72
N ARG A 537 2.99 4.05 -12.82
CA ARG A 537 4.16 4.47 -13.59
C ARG A 537 3.84 4.70 -15.04
N TRP A 538 4.55 5.65 -15.63
CA TRP A 538 4.69 5.75 -17.07
C TRP A 538 6.03 5.16 -17.53
N ARG A 539 6.08 4.76 -18.80
CA ARG A 539 7.23 4.17 -19.48
C ARG A 539 7.27 4.64 -20.92
N ASP A 540 8.47 4.71 -21.50
CA ASP A 540 8.63 4.79 -22.96
C ASP A 540 8.07 3.55 -23.69
N THR A 541 7.87 3.67 -25.00
CA THR A 541 7.44 2.55 -25.87
C THR A 541 8.47 2.12 -26.92
N PHE A 542 9.68 2.71 -26.92
CA PHE A 542 10.75 2.31 -27.83
C PHE A 542 11.61 1.15 -27.29
N THR A 543 11.71 1.04 -25.97
CA THR A 543 12.42 -0.04 -25.27
C THR A 543 11.55 -1.29 -25.27
N SER A 544 12.06 -2.42 -25.77
CA SER A 544 11.37 -3.72 -25.81
C SER A 544 10.68 -4.07 -24.49
N GLU A 545 9.49 -4.68 -24.56
CA GLU A 545 8.63 -5.01 -23.42
C GLU A 545 9.34 -5.81 -22.32
N HIS A 546 10.28 -6.69 -22.68
CA HIS A 546 11.07 -7.52 -21.76
C HIS A 546 12.27 -6.79 -21.13
N LEU A 547 12.53 -5.54 -21.49
CA LEU A 547 13.62 -4.72 -20.97
C LEU A 547 13.11 -3.60 -20.05
N ARG A 548 14.00 -3.10 -19.19
CA ARG A 548 13.72 -1.96 -18.32
C ARG A 548 13.80 -0.66 -19.14
N GLY A 549 12.63 -0.12 -19.44
CA GLY A 549 12.50 1.18 -20.10
C GLY A 549 12.85 2.35 -19.19
N TYR A 550 12.83 3.54 -19.77
CA TYR A 550 12.80 4.81 -19.08
C TYR A 550 11.43 4.97 -18.41
N GLU A 551 11.40 5.00 -17.08
CA GLU A 551 10.17 4.98 -16.27
C GLU A 551 10.14 6.11 -15.23
N GLY A 552 8.94 6.61 -14.96
CA GLY A 552 8.69 7.62 -13.93
C GLY A 552 7.40 7.35 -13.16
N ALA A 553 7.32 7.87 -11.94
CA ALA A 553 6.13 7.79 -11.09
C ALA A 553 5.04 8.75 -11.58
N PHE A 554 3.77 8.41 -11.41
CA PHE A 554 2.67 9.36 -11.52
C PHE A 554 1.60 9.15 -10.44
N GLY A 555 0.86 10.23 -10.16
CA GLY A 555 -0.43 10.20 -9.49
C GLY A 555 -1.41 11.14 -10.20
N MET A 556 -2.70 10.87 -10.02
CA MET A 556 -3.81 11.72 -10.47
C MET A 556 -5.00 11.61 -9.50
N VAL A 557 -5.86 12.64 -9.51
CA VAL A 557 -7.14 12.69 -8.79
C VAL A 557 -8.23 13.15 -9.77
N ARG A 558 -9.40 12.51 -9.73
CA ARG A 558 -10.56 12.84 -10.58
C ARG A 558 -11.36 14.00 -10.00
N ALA A 559 -11.87 14.86 -10.87
CA ALA A 559 -12.84 15.89 -10.49
C ALA A 559 -14.09 15.25 -9.86
N GLY A 560 -14.42 15.67 -8.64
CA GLY A 560 -15.56 15.14 -7.86
C GLY A 560 -15.19 14.11 -6.79
N ASP A 561 -14.02 13.47 -6.86
CA ASP A 561 -13.58 12.53 -5.81
C ASP A 561 -13.12 13.27 -4.54
N ILE A 562 -13.16 12.59 -3.38
CA ILE A 562 -13.10 13.20 -2.03
C ILE A 562 -11.88 14.10 -1.75
N PHE A 563 -10.75 13.88 -2.42
CA PHE A 563 -9.53 14.69 -2.26
C PHE A 563 -9.41 15.84 -3.28
N TYR A 564 -10.25 15.88 -4.32
CA TYR A 564 -10.17 16.91 -5.35
C TYR A 564 -10.46 18.30 -4.77
N PRO A 565 -9.53 19.26 -4.82
CA PRO A 565 -9.76 20.57 -4.22
C PRO A 565 -10.75 21.37 -5.05
N ALA A 566 -11.86 21.80 -4.44
CA ALA A 566 -13.02 22.41 -5.11
C ALA A 566 -12.78 23.78 -5.81
N HIS A 567 -11.54 24.26 -5.86
CA HIS A 567 -11.15 25.44 -6.64
C HIS A 567 -10.47 25.08 -7.97
N PHE A 568 -10.08 23.82 -8.18
CA PHE A 568 -9.66 23.38 -9.52
C PHE A 568 -10.89 23.17 -10.41
N PRO A 569 -10.79 23.46 -11.73
CA PRO A 569 -11.85 23.24 -12.70
C PRO A 569 -12.30 21.77 -12.72
N THR A 570 -13.59 21.52 -12.92
CA THR A 570 -14.13 20.14 -12.97
C THR A 570 -14.20 19.56 -14.37
N ARG A 571 -13.85 20.34 -15.41
CA ARG A 571 -13.83 19.94 -16.82
C ARG A 571 -12.57 20.45 -17.51
N LEU A 572 -12.16 19.76 -18.57
CA LEU A 572 -11.01 20.12 -19.41
C LEU A 572 -11.16 21.50 -20.08
N GLU A 573 -12.38 21.86 -20.47
CA GLU A 573 -12.73 23.15 -21.08
C GLU A 573 -12.67 24.36 -20.13
N ASP A 574 -12.83 24.13 -18.82
CA ASP A 574 -12.67 25.17 -17.79
C ASP A 574 -11.18 25.37 -17.39
N SER A 575 -10.27 24.56 -17.92
CA SER A 575 -8.85 24.58 -17.51
C SER A 575 -8.02 25.57 -18.32
N LEU A 576 -7.39 26.51 -17.59
CA LEU A 576 -6.40 27.44 -18.12
C LEU A 576 -5.16 26.74 -18.72
N GLY A 577 -4.87 25.50 -18.31
CA GLY A 577 -3.83 24.65 -18.90
C GLY A 577 -2.69 24.27 -17.95
N VAL A 578 -1.50 24.15 -18.55
CA VAL A 578 -0.24 23.72 -17.91
C VAL A 578 0.89 24.64 -18.36
N ASP A 579 1.53 25.31 -17.40
CA ASP A 579 2.64 26.23 -17.64
C ASP A 579 3.99 25.54 -17.43
N VAL A 580 4.95 25.78 -18.33
CA VAL A 580 6.36 25.39 -18.11
C VAL A 580 7.00 26.37 -17.12
N SER A 581 7.54 25.88 -16.01
CA SER A 581 8.21 26.72 -15.02
C SER A 581 9.53 27.25 -15.58
N GLY A 582 9.55 28.53 -15.97
CA GLY A 582 10.75 29.21 -16.49
C GLY A 582 10.51 30.22 -17.62
N ALA A 583 9.30 30.31 -18.19
CA ALA A 583 8.98 31.35 -19.17
C ALA A 583 8.80 32.73 -18.49
N PRO A 584 9.53 33.79 -18.90
CA PRO A 584 9.32 35.13 -18.35
C PRO A 584 8.02 35.75 -18.89
N ALA A 585 7.17 36.25 -17.99
CA ALA A 585 5.87 36.80 -18.34
C ALA A 585 5.98 38.20 -18.99
N THR A 586 5.97 38.27 -20.33
CA THR A 586 5.93 39.54 -21.08
C THR A 586 5.11 39.46 -22.37
N GLY A 587 4.08 40.31 -22.47
CA GLY A 587 3.48 40.75 -23.74
C GLY A 587 2.34 39.88 -24.32
N PRO A 588 1.26 40.49 -24.85
CA PRO A 588 0.26 39.77 -25.64
C PRO A 588 0.78 39.53 -27.07
N LEU A 589 0.81 38.26 -27.50
CA LEU A 589 1.16 37.90 -28.88
C LEU A 589 -0.10 37.75 -29.74
N GLY A 590 -0.14 38.51 -30.83
CA GLY A 590 -1.07 38.28 -31.94
C GLY A 590 -0.71 37.01 -32.73
N PRO A 591 -1.54 36.62 -33.72
CA PRO A 591 -1.38 35.35 -34.42
C PRO A 591 -0.11 35.33 -35.28
N LEU A 592 0.90 34.56 -34.84
CA LEU A 592 2.02 34.14 -35.68
C LEU A 592 1.72 32.76 -36.28
N ALA A 593 1.89 32.67 -37.60
CA ALA A 593 1.50 31.52 -38.41
C ALA A 593 2.48 30.34 -38.31
N ALA A 594 2.06 29.19 -38.82
CA ALA A 594 2.86 27.97 -38.81
C ALA A 594 4.15 28.09 -39.64
N THR A 595 5.29 27.84 -39.01
CA THR A 595 6.56 27.51 -39.66
C THR A 595 7.14 26.25 -39.02
N ALA A 596 7.50 25.26 -39.84
CA ALA A 596 7.86 23.94 -39.36
C ALA A 596 9.22 23.90 -38.65
N ALA A 597 9.27 23.34 -37.44
CA ALA A 597 10.50 23.10 -36.70
C ALA A 597 11.17 21.79 -37.19
N GLN A 598 12.00 21.91 -38.23
CA GLN A 598 13.03 20.91 -38.53
C GLN A 598 14.18 21.05 -37.53
N GLY A 599 14.73 19.95 -37.01
CA GLY A 599 15.94 20.00 -36.18
C GLY A 599 15.99 19.10 -34.95
N ALA A 600 15.68 17.81 -35.07
CA ALA A 600 16.16 16.84 -34.09
C ALA A 600 17.66 16.55 -34.37
N PRO A 601 18.54 16.51 -33.36
CA PRO A 601 19.97 16.24 -33.59
C PRO A 601 20.17 14.79 -34.07
N ALA A 602 20.86 14.63 -35.20
CA ALA A 602 21.10 13.32 -35.81
C ALA A 602 22.23 12.56 -35.08
N MET A 603 21.95 11.30 -34.72
CA MET A 603 22.94 10.35 -34.21
C MET A 603 23.57 9.58 -35.39
N PRO A 604 24.91 9.54 -35.55
CA PRO A 604 25.56 8.72 -36.57
C PRO A 604 25.48 7.22 -36.20
N SER A 605 25.18 6.35 -37.18
CA SER A 605 25.05 4.90 -36.98
C SER A 605 26.03 4.12 -37.85
N SER A 606 27.09 3.58 -37.23
CA SER A 606 28.06 2.64 -37.83
C SER A 606 29.02 2.13 -36.74
N ALA A 607 29.49 0.88 -36.69
CA ALA A 607 29.08 -0.35 -37.35
C ALA A 607 29.54 -1.57 -36.51
N LEU A 608 29.10 -2.78 -36.89
CA LEU A 608 29.36 -4.05 -36.19
C LEU A 608 30.77 -4.64 -36.43
N LEU A 609 31.23 -5.46 -35.47
CA LEU A 609 32.38 -6.41 -35.54
C LEU A 609 33.79 -5.73 -35.58
N SER A 610 34.89 -6.28 -35.04
CA SER A 610 35.23 -7.68 -34.73
C SER A 610 36.31 -7.85 -33.61
N ARG A 611 36.68 -9.11 -33.34
CA ARG A 611 37.73 -9.66 -32.45
C ARG A 611 39.05 -8.88 -32.29
N SER A 612 39.65 -8.99 -31.09
CA SER A 612 41.09 -8.82 -30.77
C SER A 612 41.99 -9.84 -31.51
N PRO A 613 43.34 -9.67 -31.62
CA PRO A 613 44.25 -9.64 -30.46
C PRO A 613 45.55 -8.79 -30.59
N ALA A 614 46.39 -8.87 -29.53
CA ALA A 614 47.82 -8.56 -29.46
C ALA A 614 48.29 -7.08 -29.41
N GLY A 615 49.30 -6.85 -28.56
CA GLY A 615 50.27 -5.74 -28.65
C GLY A 615 51.65 -6.28 -29.07
N PRO A 616 52.80 -5.74 -28.60
CA PRO A 616 53.04 -4.61 -27.67
C PRO A 616 53.98 -3.51 -28.25
N GLY A 617 54.37 -2.49 -27.47
CA GLY A 617 55.61 -1.75 -27.78
C GLY A 617 55.83 -0.30 -27.25
N GLY A 618 56.21 -0.15 -25.98
CA GLY A 618 57.12 0.93 -25.50
C GLY A 618 56.66 2.40 -25.52
N GLY A 619 57.51 3.33 -25.01
CA GLY A 619 57.39 4.77 -25.31
C GLY A 619 57.18 5.78 -24.17
N THR A 620 57.76 5.57 -22.98
CA THR A 620 58.27 6.59 -22.01
C THR A 620 57.83 8.07 -22.03
N SER A 621 57.62 8.58 -20.80
CA SER A 621 58.06 9.90 -20.27
C SER A 621 57.38 11.23 -20.68
N SER A 622 56.85 11.92 -19.65
CA SER A 622 57.11 13.33 -19.24
C SER A 622 56.74 14.52 -20.16
N SER A 623 56.47 15.73 -19.65
CA SER A 623 56.02 16.21 -18.32
C SER A 623 55.71 17.73 -18.37
N ALA A 624 55.05 18.24 -17.32
CA ALA A 624 55.20 19.58 -16.74
C ALA A 624 54.64 20.84 -17.45
N ARG A 625 54.04 21.68 -16.58
CA ARG A 625 53.94 23.16 -16.57
C ARG A 625 53.21 23.91 -17.69
N LEU A 626 52.18 24.63 -17.24
CA LEU A 626 51.97 26.04 -17.57
C LEU A 626 52.12 26.83 -16.27
N ASP A 627 53.00 27.83 -16.27
CA ASP A 627 53.09 28.86 -15.24
C ASP A 627 52.39 30.15 -15.74
N VAL A 628 52.12 31.08 -14.82
CA VAL A 628 52.07 32.57 -14.92
C VAL A 628 50.86 33.18 -14.18
N ASP A 629 51.17 33.93 -13.12
CA ASP A 629 50.27 34.75 -12.30
C ASP A 629 49.99 36.14 -12.90
N VAL A 630 49.28 37.00 -12.12
CA VAL A 630 49.65 38.41 -11.75
C VAL A 630 48.44 39.38 -11.72
N ASP A 631 47.97 39.66 -10.49
CA ASP A 631 47.62 40.99 -9.89
C ASP A 631 46.59 42.00 -10.49
N VAL A 632 46.01 42.98 -9.74
CA VAL A 632 45.66 43.14 -8.29
C VAL A 632 44.73 44.37 -8.08
N GLY A 633 44.01 44.42 -6.95
CA GLY A 633 43.57 45.68 -6.29
C GLY A 633 42.07 46.06 -6.42
N ALA A 634 41.46 46.84 -5.52
CA ALA A 634 41.86 47.33 -4.18
C ALA A 634 40.60 47.68 -3.32
N GLY A 635 40.75 47.98 -2.01
CA GLY A 635 39.66 48.26 -1.04
C GLY A 635 39.03 49.68 -1.10
N PRO A 636 38.35 50.20 -0.04
CA PRO A 636 38.36 49.81 1.39
C PRO A 636 36.95 49.62 2.04
N GLY A 637 36.82 49.61 3.39
CA GLY A 637 35.55 49.41 4.10
C GLY A 637 35.51 49.79 5.61
N VAL A 638 34.44 49.38 6.30
CA VAL A 638 34.04 49.58 7.74
C VAL A 638 33.10 48.39 8.11
N GLY A 639 32.84 47.87 9.32
CA GLY A 639 33.11 48.24 10.74
C GLY A 639 31.77 48.48 11.51
N VAL A 640 31.55 48.19 12.81
CA VAL A 640 32.27 47.50 13.92
C VAL A 640 31.19 47.00 14.93
N GLY A 641 31.35 45.86 15.64
CA GLY A 641 30.30 45.40 16.60
C GLY A 641 30.52 44.11 17.41
N THR A 642 31.46 44.10 18.36
CA THR A 642 31.54 43.32 19.64
C THR A 642 30.83 41.95 19.85
N ALA A 643 31.63 40.94 20.26
CA ALA A 643 31.41 39.98 21.39
C ALA A 643 30.22 38.98 21.37
N THR A 644 30.31 37.74 21.88
CA THR A 644 31.41 36.92 22.45
C THR A 644 31.04 35.42 22.38
N SER A 645 32.03 34.53 22.21
CA SER A 645 31.83 33.07 22.34
C SER A 645 33.12 32.34 22.77
N ILE A 646 33.05 31.48 23.79
CA ILE A 646 34.17 30.63 24.25
C ILE A 646 33.93 29.18 23.77
N PRO A 647 34.93 28.45 23.22
CA PRO A 647 34.73 27.11 22.62
C PRO A 647 35.54 25.99 23.31
N VAL A 648 35.72 24.84 22.61
CA VAL A 648 36.72 23.76 22.82
C VAL A 648 36.33 22.67 23.88
N PRO A 649 36.69 21.37 23.71
CA PRO A 649 37.33 20.64 22.61
C PRO A 649 36.54 19.47 21.99
N VAL A 650 37.01 19.00 20.83
CA VAL A 650 36.92 17.59 20.38
C VAL A 650 38.35 17.07 20.19
N PRO A 651 38.72 15.86 20.63
CA PRO A 651 40.04 15.29 20.38
C PRO A 651 40.10 14.49 19.07
N VAL A 652 41.24 14.58 18.39
CA VAL A 652 41.66 13.73 17.27
C VAL A 652 42.97 13.04 17.67
N ALA A 653 43.20 11.81 17.20
CA ALA A 653 44.48 11.11 17.34
C ALA A 653 44.92 10.54 15.98
N THR A 654 46.20 10.75 15.64
CA THR A 654 46.86 10.29 14.41
C THR A 654 47.80 9.12 14.70
N ALA A 655 48.30 8.46 13.65
CA ALA A 655 49.20 7.31 13.74
C ALA A 655 50.66 7.68 13.37
N ASP A 656 51.62 6.99 13.98
CA ASP A 656 53.07 7.04 13.70
C ASP A 656 53.58 5.69 13.11
N VAL A 657 54.83 5.64 12.64
CA VAL A 657 55.33 4.61 11.69
C VAL A 657 56.81 4.22 11.94
N ILE A 658 57.25 3.09 11.37
CA ILE A 658 58.65 2.57 11.16
C ILE A 658 59.40 2.13 12.47
N PRO A 659 60.39 1.18 12.49
CA PRO A 659 60.93 0.27 11.45
C PRO A 659 60.86 -1.26 11.68
N SER A 660 61.28 -1.94 10.60
CA SER A 660 61.57 -3.36 10.30
C SER A 660 62.27 -4.29 11.31
N GLU A 661 61.94 -5.59 11.23
CA GLU A 661 62.88 -6.68 10.84
C GLU A 661 62.13 -7.99 10.44
N GLY A 662 62.85 -9.02 10.00
CA GLY A 662 62.35 -10.36 9.59
C GLY A 662 63.51 -11.32 9.27
N PRO A 663 63.32 -12.55 8.72
CA PRO A 663 62.08 -13.21 8.29
C PRO A 663 61.82 -14.59 8.99
N GLY A 664 60.77 -15.32 8.58
CA GLY A 664 60.53 -16.71 8.98
C GLY A 664 59.46 -17.40 8.12
N GLU A 665 59.66 -18.69 7.79
CA GLU A 665 58.80 -19.47 6.87
C GLU A 665 57.68 -20.23 7.61
N GLY A 666 56.54 -20.52 6.96
CA GLY A 666 55.54 -21.44 7.52
C GLY A 666 54.18 -21.58 6.81
N ALA A 667 53.89 -22.81 6.36
CA ALA A 667 52.57 -23.45 6.20
C ALA A 667 51.45 -22.75 5.39
N THR A 668 51.18 -23.31 4.20
CA THR A 668 49.88 -23.24 3.49
C THR A 668 48.77 -24.01 4.22
N ALA A 669 47.54 -23.48 4.20
CA ALA A 669 46.31 -24.24 4.45
C ALA A 669 45.15 -23.70 3.57
N LEU A 670 44.26 -24.58 3.11
CA LEU A 670 43.15 -24.25 2.19
C LEU A 670 41.85 -23.93 2.94
N ALA A 671 40.95 -23.20 2.26
CA ALA A 671 39.57 -23.02 2.70
C ALA A 671 38.74 -24.33 2.61
N PRO A 672 37.74 -24.54 3.48
CA PRO A 672 36.91 -25.75 3.48
C PRO A 672 35.90 -25.77 2.32
N ALA A 673 35.74 -26.94 1.70
CA ALA A 673 34.72 -27.21 0.68
C ALA A 673 33.37 -27.63 1.30
N PRO A 674 32.24 -27.49 0.59
CA PRO A 674 30.93 -27.94 1.08
C PRO A 674 30.84 -29.48 1.14
N PRO A 675 29.99 -30.03 2.04
CA PRO A 675 29.77 -31.48 2.12
C PRO A 675 29.02 -32.00 0.90
N ARG A 676 29.45 -33.16 0.39
CA ARG A 676 28.80 -33.91 -0.72
C ARG A 676 27.76 -34.91 -0.20
N GLU A 677 26.96 -35.41 -1.15
CA GLU A 677 25.96 -36.45 -0.94
C GLU A 677 26.55 -37.74 -0.34
N ARG A 678 25.67 -38.53 0.29
CA ARG A 678 25.82 -39.98 0.43
C ARG A 678 24.53 -40.64 -0.03
N GLU A 679 24.65 -41.47 -1.06
CA GLU A 679 23.66 -42.48 -1.38
C GLU A 679 23.82 -43.66 -0.39
N VAL A 680 22.70 -44.18 0.11
CA VAL A 680 22.56 -45.55 0.63
C VAL A 680 21.18 -46.02 0.20
N GLU A 681 21.08 -47.27 -0.25
CA GLU A 681 19.90 -47.83 -0.90
C GLU A 681 18.81 -48.31 0.08
N SER A 682 17.58 -48.38 -0.46
CA SER A 682 16.48 -49.28 -0.09
C SER A 682 16.36 -49.82 1.34
N GLU A 683 15.29 -49.40 2.03
CA GLU A 683 14.40 -50.37 2.69
C GLU A 683 12.96 -49.84 2.68
N SER A 684 12.00 -50.66 2.24
CA SER A 684 10.66 -50.20 1.86
C SER A 684 9.54 -51.08 2.43
N GLU A 685 9.24 -50.95 3.72
CA GLU A 685 8.02 -51.48 4.34
C GLU A 685 7.72 -50.70 5.64
N GLY A 686 6.49 -50.15 5.81
CA GLY A 686 6.15 -49.45 7.06
C GLY A 686 4.83 -48.66 7.07
N ASP A 687 4.68 -47.65 6.19
CA ASP A 687 3.62 -46.64 6.36
C ASP A 687 2.22 -47.06 5.88
N GLU A 688 2.09 -48.11 5.06
CA GLU A 688 0.80 -48.54 4.52
C GLU A 688 -0.14 -49.11 5.62
N GLN A 689 0.42 -49.77 6.65
CA GLN A 689 -0.37 -50.33 7.76
C GLN A 689 -0.97 -49.26 8.70
N ARG A 690 -0.46 -48.02 8.70
CA ARG A 690 -1.07 -46.93 9.50
C ARG A 690 -2.30 -46.31 8.84
N ARG A 691 -2.44 -46.43 7.51
CA ARG A 691 -3.57 -45.83 6.77
C ARG A 691 -4.85 -46.67 6.87
N ALA A 692 -4.73 -48.00 6.97
CA ALA A 692 -5.88 -48.92 7.03
C ALA A 692 -6.71 -48.85 8.32
N LYS A 693 -6.18 -48.27 9.41
CA LYS A 693 -6.78 -48.36 10.76
C LYS A 693 -7.69 -47.18 11.15
N ARG A 694 -8.06 -46.31 10.20
CA ARG A 694 -8.91 -45.12 10.46
C ARG A 694 -10.18 -45.04 9.60
N ALA A 695 -10.56 -46.14 8.94
CA ALA A 695 -11.73 -46.24 8.04
C ALA A 695 -12.68 -47.41 8.41
N ARG A 696 -12.75 -47.77 9.70
CA ARG A 696 -13.66 -48.81 10.24
C ARG A 696 -14.22 -48.43 11.62
N VAL A 697 -14.85 -47.27 11.67
CA VAL A 697 -15.91 -46.89 12.62
C VAL A 697 -16.98 -46.18 11.77
N ASP A 698 -18.23 -46.11 12.24
CA ASP A 698 -19.38 -45.44 11.58
C ASP A 698 -20.08 -46.17 10.41
N THR A 699 -20.26 -47.50 10.49
CA THR A 699 -21.38 -48.20 9.80
C THR A 699 -21.94 -49.36 10.63
N ALA A 700 -22.78 -49.08 11.63
CA ALA A 700 -23.67 -50.06 12.28
C ALA A 700 -24.77 -49.33 13.08
N GLY A 701 -26.03 -49.79 13.00
CA GLY A 701 -27.12 -49.35 13.88
C GLY A 701 -28.14 -48.37 13.29
N ASN A 702 -28.98 -48.83 12.36
CA ASN A 702 -30.38 -49.18 12.68
C ASN A 702 -31.14 -49.69 11.45
N GLU A 703 -31.72 -50.88 11.57
CA GLU A 703 -32.87 -51.34 10.78
C GLU A 703 -34.03 -51.51 11.76
N GLU A 704 -35.05 -50.65 11.66
CA GLU A 704 -36.49 -50.89 11.93
C GLU A 704 -37.30 -49.63 11.58
#